data_AF-K1QXV4-F1
#
_entry.id   AF-K1QXV4-F1
#
_cell.length_a   1.000
_cell.length_b   1.000
_cell.length_c   1.000
_cell.angle_alpha   90.00
_cell.angle_beta   90.00
_cell.angle_gamma   90.00
#
_symmetry.space_group_name_H-M   'P 1'
#
loop_
_entity.id
_entity.type
_entity.pdbx_description
1 polymer ?
#
loop_
_entity_poly.entity_id
_entity_poly.type
_entity_poly.pdbx_seq_one_letter_code
_entity_poly.pdbx_strand_id
1 'polypeptide(L)'
;MSQLYPNLTKLYSIGKTVENKDLWVLAIGRNPDTHQPLRPHVKYIGNMHGNEVVSREVLLHLIDHYLTSYGNNDTITYFLNNTVVHIMPSMNPDGFNNSDIGDCFGVKGRGNKNGYDLNRNFPDYFAVNTAPTQPETSAVMNWTLQIPFVLSANLHGGTLVVNYPFDNYPNANGITKYVTSPDDDVFVSLSKTYSYKHNNMFYGNHCGDVFPDGITNGALWYPVTGGMQDWNYVQAGCMEVTLEISCCKYPAPQTLPGFWNDNKQALVDFLMRVHSGVKGIIYDQDGKVVPSATLKIKGRELVFFRSSKYGEYWRILLPGTYTLQVFNGINVTERSFDVHNGQATRLDIRSWTAASDSTAMHQGGLLLGYVPILPGKMKAVFLGVLIWSCVFCLDFNYHDNESLENFLRNMSQLYPNLTKLYSIGKTVENKDLWVLAIGRNPDTHQPLRPHVKYIGNMHGNEVVGREVLLHLIDHYVTSYGNNDTITYFLNNTVVHIMPSMNPDGFNNSDIGDCFGLKGRGNKNGYDLNRNFPDYFATNTAPTQPETSAVMNWTLQIPFVLSANLHGGALLVNYPFDNYPNANDIQKYVTSPDDDVFISLSKTYSYKHNNMFYGNHCGDVFPDGITNGALWYPITGGMQDWNYIQAGCMEVTLEISCCKYPAPQTLPGFWNDNKQALVDFLMRVHSGVKGIIYDQDGKVVPLATLKIKGREMVSFRSSKYGEYWRILLPGTYTLQVFNGTNVIERSFDVHNGQATRLDIRSWTAASHSTAMHQGGLLLGYVPFLPIFIMKSLAVQFLASIIVFISLSFSKEDGEGRDHPTYVVFDKKISIKEIIRFGGIRDESHGEM
;
A
#
# COMPACT_ATOMS: atom_id res chain seq x y z
N MET A 1 -16.21 13.50 37.85
CA MET A 1 -17.06 13.68 36.65
C MET A 1 -17.77 12.42 36.21
N SER A 2 -17.14 11.41 35.59
CA SER A 2 -17.92 10.39 34.86
C SER A 2 -18.96 9.60 35.70
N GLN A 3 -18.65 9.28 36.96
CA GLN A 3 -19.60 8.66 37.90
C GLN A 3 -20.81 9.55 38.28
N LEU A 4 -20.68 10.88 38.19
CA LEU A 4 -21.74 11.85 38.50
C LEU A 4 -22.65 12.11 37.29
N TYR A 5 -22.10 11.98 36.07
CA TYR A 5 -22.80 12.25 34.82
C TYR A 5 -22.73 11.04 33.85
N PRO A 6 -23.15 9.83 34.26
CA PRO A 6 -22.99 8.61 33.44
C PRO A 6 -23.78 8.67 32.12
N ASN A 7 -24.92 9.38 32.09
CA ASN A 7 -25.72 9.56 30.88
C ASN A 7 -25.14 10.61 29.91
N LEU A 8 -24.09 11.34 30.30
CA LEU A 8 -23.46 12.38 29.48
C LEU A 8 -21.98 12.12 29.21
N THR A 9 -21.38 11.06 29.77
CA THR A 9 -19.92 10.87 29.74
C THR A 9 -19.47 9.42 29.67
N LYS A 10 -18.28 9.22 29.10
CA LYS A 10 -17.48 8.00 29.25
C LYS A 10 -16.02 8.32 29.43
N LEU A 11 -15.43 7.83 30.52
CA LEU A 11 -13.99 7.80 30.72
C LEU A 11 -13.42 6.50 30.12
N TYR A 12 -12.34 6.62 29.35
CA TYR A 12 -11.60 5.48 28.80
C TYR A 12 -10.12 5.84 28.60
N SER A 13 -9.26 4.82 28.54
CA SER A 13 -7.83 4.97 28.23
C SER A 13 -7.60 4.61 26.76
N ILE A 14 -6.81 5.41 26.02
CA ILE A 14 -6.44 5.13 24.62
C ILE A 14 -5.12 4.37 24.46
N GLY A 15 -4.39 4.17 25.57
CA GLY A 15 -3.04 3.62 25.58
C GLY A 15 -2.31 3.99 26.87
N LYS A 16 -0.99 3.83 26.88
CA LYS A 16 -0.17 4.15 28.05
C LYS A 16 1.06 4.96 27.68
N THR A 17 1.55 5.75 28.64
CA THR A 17 2.84 6.43 28.52
C THR A 17 4.01 5.48 28.72
N VAL A 18 5.23 5.98 28.48
CA VAL A 18 6.48 5.29 28.82
C VAL A 18 6.54 4.90 30.32
N GLU A 19 6.09 5.76 31.25
CA GLU A 19 5.94 5.41 32.68
C GLU A 19 4.65 4.60 32.99
N ASN A 20 4.07 3.92 31.98
CA ASN A 20 2.94 2.99 32.10
C ASN A 20 1.62 3.65 32.61
N LYS A 21 1.53 4.99 32.62
CA LYS A 21 0.35 5.75 33.04
C LYS A 21 -0.72 5.71 31.94
N ASP A 22 -1.99 5.64 32.32
CA ASP A 22 -3.10 5.62 31.37
C ASP A 22 -3.33 6.98 30.69
N LEU A 23 -3.48 6.93 29.37
CA LEU A 23 -3.77 8.08 28.51
C LEU A 23 -5.29 8.31 28.49
N TRP A 24 -5.78 9.01 29.50
CA TRP A 24 -7.21 9.20 29.75
C TRP A 24 -7.86 10.18 28.78
N VAL A 25 -9.00 9.75 28.22
CA VAL A 25 -9.91 10.57 27.43
C VAL A 25 -11.31 10.50 28.04
N LEU A 26 -11.97 11.65 28.15
CA LEU A 26 -13.39 11.74 28.52
C LEU A 26 -14.21 12.11 27.27
N ALA A 27 -15.02 11.17 26.80
CA ALA A 27 -16.08 11.48 25.84
C ALA A 27 -17.25 12.16 26.59
N ILE A 28 -17.80 13.22 26.01
CA ILE A 28 -18.93 14.01 26.53
C ILE A 28 -19.98 14.17 25.44
N GLY A 29 -21.24 13.90 25.78
CA GLY A 29 -22.40 13.98 24.90
C GLY A 29 -23.51 13.07 25.42
N ARG A 30 -24.77 13.32 25.06
CA ARG A 30 -25.91 12.55 25.57
C ARG A 30 -25.86 11.09 25.13
N ASN A 31 -25.61 10.17 26.06
CA ASN A 31 -25.31 8.76 25.81
C ASN A 31 -24.16 8.62 24.79
N PRO A 32 -22.90 8.88 25.18
CA PRO A 32 -21.79 8.96 24.23
C PRO A 32 -21.44 7.58 23.62
N ASP A 33 -21.68 6.51 24.37
CA ASP A 33 -21.53 5.10 23.96
C ASP A 33 -22.56 4.62 22.94
N THR A 34 -23.75 5.23 22.93
CA THR A 34 -24.82 4.85 22.02
C THR A 34 -24.64 5.58 20.71
N HIS A 35 -24.53 4.85 19.60
CA HIS A 35 -24.57 5.47 18.27
C HIS A 35 -25.88 6.26 18.09
N GLN A 36 -25.75 7.47 17.56
CA GLN A 36 -26.88 8.30 17.15
C GLN A 36 -26.57 8.81 15.74
N PRO A 37 -27.46 8.60 14.76
CA PRO A 37 -27.19 8.98 13.37
C PRO A 37 -26.74 10.43 13.21
N LEU A 38 -25.63 10.61 12.50
CA LEU A 38 -25.09 11.89 12.02
C LEU A 38 -24.61 12.86 13.09
N ARG A 39 -24.37 12.33 14.30
CA ARG A 39 -23.69 12.99 15.41
C ARG A 39 -22.17 12.97 15.17
N PRO A 40 -21.53 14.08 14.76
CA PRO A 40 -20.08 14.09 14.56
C PRO A 40 -19.34 13.88 15.88
N HIS A 41 -18.11 13.40 15.75
CA HIS A 41 -17.14 13.33 16.84
C HIS A 41 -16.09 14.42 16.65
N VAL A 42 -15.72 15.10 17.74
CA VAL A 42 -14.67 16.12 17.78
C VAL A 42 -13.75 15.87 18.96
N LYS A 43 -12.51 16.40 18.93
CA LYS A 43 -11.56 16.22 20.04
C LYS A 43 -10.83 17.52 20.42
N TYR A 44 -10.35 17.55 21.66
CA TYR A 44 -9.27 18.44 22.09
C TYR A 44 -8.19 17.64 22.80
N ILE A 45 -6.93 17.95 22.51
CA ILE A 45 -5.75 17.33 23.14
C ILE A 45 -4.92 18.43 23.79
N GLY A 46 -4.72 18.35 25.11
CA GLY A 46 -3.86 19.26 25.86
C GLY A 46 -2.52 18.62 26.22
N ASN A 47 -1.54 19.47 26.55
CA ASN A 47 -0.37 19.11 27.33
C ASN A 47 0.39 17.90 26.74
N MET A 48 0.64 17.94 25.42
CA MET A 48 1.58 17.04 24.74
C MET A 48 3.04 17.47 24.98
N HIS A 49 3.26 18.78 25.16
CA HIS A 49 4.39 19.28 25.93
C HIS A 49 4.00 19.28 27.41
N GLY A 50 4.71 18.51 28.24
CA GLY A 50 4.30 18.27 29.63
C GLY A 50 4.37 19.51 30.52
N ASN A 51 5.18 20.51 30.18
CA ASN A 51 5.32 21.78 30.91
C ASN A 51 4.37 22.89 30.45
N GLU A 52 3.57 22.67 29.41
CA GLU A 52 2.60 23.64 28.89
C GLU A 52 1.23 23.38 29.53
N VAL A 53 1.16 23.68 30.83
CA VAL A 53 0.12 23.17 31.75
C VAL A 53 -1.22 23.88 31.61
N VAL A 54 -1.25 25.12 31.14
CA VAL A 54 -2.52 25.88 30.96
C VAL A 54 -3.50 25.09 30.09
N SER A 55 -3.01 24.44 29.03
CA SER A 55 -3.79 23.58 28.13
C SER A 55 -4.56 22.47 28.87
N ARG A 56 -3.94 21.83 29.86
CA ARG A 56 -4.51 20.75 30.65
C ARG A 56 -5.64 21.24 31.54
N GLU A 57 -5.38 22.28 32.32
CA GLU A 57 -6.32 22.77 33.32
C GLU A 57 -7.51 23.49 32.66
N VAL A 58 -7.28 24.22 31.55
CA VAL A 58 -8.36 24.80 30.73
C VAL A 58 -9.27 23.71 30.14
N LEU A 59 -8.73 22.55 29.73
CA LEU A 59 -9.56 21.43 29.27
C LEU A 59 -10.30 20.72 30.43
N LEU A 60 -9.74 20.66 31.63
CA LEU A 60 -10.46 20.18 32.83
C LEU A 60 -11.62 21.12 33.21
N HIS A 61 -11.44 22.43 33.11
CA HIS A 61 -12.52 23.41 33.27
C HIS A 61 -13.56 23.34 32.15
N LEU A 62 -13.16 23.03 30.90
CA LEU A 62 -14.10 22.83 29.80
C LEU A 62 -14.99 21.58 30.01
N ILE A 63 -14.42 20.49 30.55
CA ILE A 63 -15.19 19.31 30.98
C ILE A 63 -16.26 19.70 32.00
N ASP A 64 -15.89 20.42 33.05
CA ASP A 64 -16.82 20.86 34.10
C ASP A 64 -17.90 21.79 33.55
N HIS A 65 -17.50 22.78 32.73
CA HIS A 65 -18.43 23.74 32.13
C HIS A 65 -19.47 23.07 31.23
N TYR A 66 -19.08 22.09 30.40
CA TYR A 66 -20.00 21.33 29.57
C TYR A 66 -21.02 20.54 30.40
N LEU A 67 -20.61 19.94 31.51
CA LEU A 67 -21.46 19.09 32.35
C LEU A 67 -22.40 19.90 33.27
N THR A 68 -21.91 21.01 33.82
CA THR A 68 -22.71 21.90 34.68
C THR A 68 -23.72 22.76 33.90
N SER A 69 -23.41 23.08 32.64
CA SER A 69 -24.30 23.88 31.77
C SER A 69 -25.33 23.04 31.00
N TYR A 70 -25.15 21.73 30.90
CA TYR A 70 -26.13 20.86 30.24
C TYR A 70 -27.47 20.86 31.01
N GLY A 71 -28.56 21.17 30.30
CA GLY A 71 -29.89 21.39 30.86
C GLY A 71 -30.15 22.81 31.38
N ASN A 72 -29.10 23.64 31.52
CA ASN A 72 -29.18 25.02 32.02
C ASN A 72 -28.85 26.08 30.95
N ASN A 73 -28.19 25.67 29.85
CA ASN A 73 -27.81 26.53 28.72
C ASN A 73 -28.22 25.83 27.41
N ASP A 74 -29.12 26.45 26.65
CA ASP A 74 -29.68 25.82 25.44
C ASP A 74 -28.64 25.52 24.37
N THR A 75 -27.64 26.38 24.18
CA THR A 75 -26.58 26.19 23.18
C THR A 75 -25.71 24.98 23.50
N ILE A 76 -25.23 24.85 24.75
CA ILE A 76 -24.44 23.70 25.20
C ILE A 76 -25.30 22.44 25.24
N THR A 77 -26.55 22.55 25.66
CA THR A 77 -27.50 21.42 25.69
C THR A 77 -27.75 20.91 24.27
N TYR A 78 -28.01 21.79 23.30
CA TYR A 78 -28.14 21.44 21.90
C TYR A 78 -26.86 20.81 21.35
N PHE A 79 -25.69 21.42 21.61
CA PHE A 79 -24.41 20.92 21.13
C PHE A 79 -24.09 19.51 21.65
N LEU A 80 -24.24 19.25 22.95
CA LEU A 80 -23.98 17.93 23.55
C LEU A 80 -25.10 16.90 23.30
N ASN A 81 -26.28 17.32 22.83
CA ASN A 81 -27.25 16.41 22.22
C ASN A 81 -26.84 15.99 20.80
N ASN A 82 -26.13 16.86 20.06
CA ASN A 82 -25.89 16.71 18.61
C ASN A 82 -24.42 16.44 18.23
N THR A 83 -23.47 16.39 19.18
CA THR A 83 -22.03 16.11 18.99
C THR A 83 -21.51 15.23 20.13
N VAL A 84 -20.47 14.43 19.89
CA VAL A 84 -19.62 13.86 20.96
C VAL A 84 -18.28 14.58 21.01
N VAL A 85 -17.98 15.23 22.13
CA VAL A 85 -16.72 15.91 22.39
C VAL A 85 -15.80 14.99 23.17
N HIS A 86 -14.61 14.68 22.64
CA HIS A 86 -13.61 13.87 23.34
C HIS A 86 -12.47 14.75 23.85
N ILE A 87 -12.34 14.88 25.17
CA ILE A 87 -11.32 15.71 25.78
C ILE A 87 -10.22 14.81 26.37
N MET A 88 -8.99 15.03 25.90
CA MET A 88 -7.76 14.43 26.42
C MET A 88 -6.94 15.54 27.12
N PRO A 89 -7.03 15.72 28.46
CA PRO A 89 -6.39 16.85 29.13
C PRO A 89 -4.86 16.80 29.11
N SER A 90 -4.26 15.62 28.94
CA SER A 90 -2.80 15.45 28.96
C SER A 90 -2.40 14.26 28.10
N MET A 91 -1.73 14.54 26.99
CA MET A 91 -1.03 13.53 26.19
C MET A 91 0.32 13.15 26.82
N ASN A 92 0.93 14.04 27.61
CA ASN A 92 2.23 13.83 28.25
C ASN A 92 2.21 14.00 29.79
N PRO A 93 1.53 13.10 30.54
CA PRO A 93 1.54 13.10 32.00
C PRO A 93 2.87 12.60 32.61
N ASP A 94 3.87 12.26 31.78
CA ASP A 94 5.22 11.94 32.19
C ASP A 94 6.08 13.20 32.28
N GLY A 95 6.07 14.02 31.23
CA GLY A 95 6.66 15.35 31.22
C GLY A 95 6.03 16.27 32.27
N PHE A 96 4.70 16.26 32.41
CA PHE A 96 3.99 17.04 33.43
C PHE A 96 4.48 16.78 34.86
N ASN A 97 4.70 15.51 35.21
CA ASN A 97 5.21 15.13 36.53
C ASN A 97 6.67 15.59 36.76
N ASN A 98 7.36 16.07 35.73
CA ASN A 98 8.73 16.59 35.76
C ASN A 98 8.77 18.12 35.51
N SER A 99 7.63 18.81 35.51
CA SER A 99 7.51 20.26 35.26
C SER A 99 7.35 21.05 36.57
N ASP A 100 7.91 22.25 36.64
CA ASP A 100 7.91 23.08 37.87
C ASP A 100 6.93 24.27 37.77
N ILE A 101 6.07 24.43 38.79
CA ILE A 101 5.12 25.56 38.89
C ILE A 101 5.89 26.88 38.91
N GLY A 102 5.54 27.79 38.00
CA GLY A 102 6.18 29.10 37.85
C GLY A 102 7.22 29.15 36.72
N ASP A 103 7.59 28.02 36.10
CA ASP A 103 8.43 28.04 34.90
C ASP A 103 7.60 28.46 33.67
N CYS A 104 7.67 29.75 33.33
CA CYS A 104 7.02 30.29 32.15
C CYS A 104 7.73 29.95 30.83
N PHE A 105 9.03 29.66 30.84
CA PHE A 105 9.86 29.76 29.63
C PHE A 105 10.72 28.54 29.32
N GLY A 106 11.07 27.74 30.32
CA GLY A 106 11.98 26.61 30.20
C GLY A 106 11.42 25.42 29.40
N VAL A 107 12.18 24.33 29.47
CA VAL A 107 11.96 23.09 28.70
C VAL A 107 11.95 21.83 29.59
N LYS A 108 12.11 21.99 30.90
CA LYS A 108 12.04 20.88 31.85
C LYS A 108 10.63 20.30 31.83
N GLY A 109 10.51 19.01 31.53
CA GLY A 109 9.20 18.35 31.37
C GLY A 109 8.49 18.62 30.04
N ARG A 110 9.12 19.27 29.05
CA ARG A 110 8.52 19.46 27.71
C ARG A 110 8.34 18.11 26.99
N GLY A 111 9.42 17.36 26.78
CA GLY A 111 9.37 16.05 26.15
C GLY A 111 8.68 14.99 27.03
N ASN A 112 8.41 13.81 26.46
CA ASN A 112 7.97 12.64 27.24
C ASN A 112 9.11 12.09 28.12
N LYS A 113 8.88 10.96 28.81
CA LYS A 113 9.89 10.34 29.68
C LYS A 113 11.23 10.05 28.98
N ASN A 114 11.19 9.70 27.69
CA ASN A 114 12.36 9.40 26.87
C ASN A 114 13.05 10.67 26.33
N GLY A 115 12.53 11.87 26.65
CA GLY A 115 13.05 13.16 26.20
C GLY A 115 12.53 13.63 24.83
N TYR A 116 11.65 12.87 24.18
CA TYR A 116 11.14 13.22 22.84
C TYR A 116 10.06 14.29 22.92
N ASP A 117 10.17 15.31 22.08
CA ASP A 117 9.10 16.27 21.79
C ASP A 117 8.00 15.53 20.98
N LEU A 118 6.82 15.36 21.58
CA LEU A 118 5.72 14.63 20.95
C LEU A 118 5.14 15.36 19.73
N ASN A 119 5.32 16.69 19.63
CA ASN A 119 4.92 17.47 18.45
C ASN A 119 6.04 17.51 17.39
N ARG A 120 7.02 16.61 17.50
CA ARG A 120 8.04 16.27 16.49
C ARG A 120 8.13 14.76 16.26
N ASN A 121 7.05 14.01 16.53
CA ASN A 121 7.07 12.54 16.57
C ASN A 121 6.00 11.85 15.72
N PHE A 122 5.12 12.62 15.04
CA PHE A 122 4.18 12.06 14.07
C PHE A 122 4.87 11.86 12.71
N PRO A 123 4.40 10.93 11.86
CA PRO A 123 4.77 10.90 10.45
C PRO A 123 4.42 12.23 9.76
N ASP A 124 5.31 12.73 8.92
CA ASP A 124 5.16 14.01 8.22
C ASP A 124 4.76 13.77 6.74
N TYR A 125 4.22 14.79 6.08
CA TYR A 125 3.76 14.71 4.68
C TYR A 125 4.79 15.23 3.66
N PHE A 126 5.71 16.11 4.07
CA PHE A 126 6.66 16.80 3.20
C PHE A 126 8.13 16.40 3.45
N ALA A 127 8.42 15.86 4.63
CA ALA A 127 9.74 15.41 5.05
C ALA A 127 9.64 14.04 5.75
N VAL A 128 10.78 13.42 6.03
CA VAL A 128 10.82 12.15 6.79
C VAL A 128 11.03 12.47 8.26
N ASN A 129 10.13 11.97 9.11
CA ASN A 129 10.40 11.95 10.54
C ASN A 129 11.16 10.68 10.93
N THR A 130 12.41 10.84 11.34
CA THR A 130 13.30 9.74 11.78
C THR A 130 13.29 9.51 13.30
N ALA A 131 12.53 10.31 14.07
CA ALA A 131 12.40 10.11 15.51
C ALA A 131 11.59 8.83 15.79
N PRO A 132 12.08 7.90 16.63
CA PRO A 132 11.35 6.66 16.92
C PRO A 132 9.99 6.96 17.57
N THR A 133 8.93 6.33 17.05
CA THR A 133 7.55 6.58 17.47
C THR A 133 7.36 6.26 18.96
N GLN A 134 6.91 7.24 19.72
CA GLN A 134 6.65 7.11 21.15
C GLN A 134 5.28 6.44 21.41
N PRO A 135 5.08 5.80 22.58
CA PRO A 135 3.82 5.12 22.87
C PRO A 135 2.64 6.11 22.99
N GLU A 136 2.88 7.35 23.44
CA GLU A 136 1.87 8.40 23.49
C GLU A 136 1.38 8.78 22.08
N THR A 137 2.31 9.01 21.15
CA THR A 137 2.05 9.26 19.73
C THR A 137 1.29 8.10 19.08
N SER A 138 1.74 6.87 19.32
CA SER A 138 1.12 5.65 18.79
C SER A 138 -0.34 5.49 19.26
N ALA A 139 -0.61 5.78 20.54
CA ALA A 139 -1.96 5.74 21.10
C ALA A 139 -2.87 6.79 20.45
N VAL A 140 -2.40 8.03 20.27
CA VAL A 140 -3.18 9.11 19.65
C VAL A 140 -3.42 8.85 18.15
N MET A 141 -2.44 8.33 17.41
CA MET A 141 -2.63 7.94 16.01
C MET A 141 -3.71 6.84 15.88
N ASN A 142 -3.59 5.75 16.66
CA ASN A 142 -4.54 4.64 16.63
C ASN A 142 -5.96 5.10 17.02
N TRP A 143 -6.08 5.88 18.09
CA TRP A 143 -7.35 6.47 18.52
C TRP A 143 -8.00 7.35 17.44
N THR A 144 -7.19 8.15 16.73
CA THR A 144 -7.67 9.05 15.66
C THR A 144 -8.15 8.28 14.43
N LEU A 145 -7.57 7.11 14.12
CA LEU A 145 -8.02 6.26 13.01
C LEU A 145 -9.24 5.40 13.36
N GLN A 146 -9.54 5.19 14.65
CA GLN A 146 -10.70 4.41 15.11
C GLN A 146 -12.03 5.19 15.13
N ILE A 147 -11.97 6.53 15.21
CA ILE A 147 -13.14 7.41 15.30
C ILE A 147 -13.03 8.47 14.19
N PRO A 148 -14.05 8.68 13.35
CA PRO A 148 -14.03 9.70 12.31
C PRO A 148 -14.17 11.10 12.92
N PHE A 149 -13.07 11.61 13.48
CA PHE A 149 -12.99 12.95 14.04
C PHE A 149 -13.08 13.98 12.92
N VAL A 150 -14.04 14.88 13.01
CA VAL A 150 -14.31 15.88 11.97
C VAL A 150 -13.50 17.16 12.21
N LEU A 151 -13.34 17.53 13.49
CA LEU A 151 -12.68 18.74 13.95
C LEU A 151 -11.88 18.43 15.23
N SER A 152 -10.71 19.02 15.33
CA SER A 152 -9.77 18.88 16.44
C SER A 152 -9.07 20.21 16.74
N ALA A 153 -8.54 20.34 17.94
CA ALA A 153 -7.34 21.15 18.14
C ALA A 153 -6.41 20.51 19.18
N ASN A 154 -5.12 20.78 19.02
CA ASN A 154 -4.12 20.56 20.05
C ASN A 154 -3.84 21.89 20.78
N LEU A 155 -3.57 21.84 22.10
CA LEU A 155 -3.45 23.04 22.94
C LEU A 155 -2.06 23.10 23.60
N HIS A 156 -1.43 24.27 23.48
CA HIS A 156 -0.03 24.55 23.80
C HIS A 156 0.13 25.86 24.61
N GLY A 157 1.37 26.15 25.00
CA GLY A 157 1.74 27.41 25.65
C GLY A 157 3.19 27.82 25.41
N GLY A 158 3.43 29.11 25.55
CA GLY A 158 4.70 29.78 25.22
C GLY A 158 4.45 31.02 24.38
N THR A 159 3.40 31.04 23.55
CA THR A 159 2.89 32.24 22.90
C THR A 159 1.35 32.33 22.95
N LEU A 160 0.73 33.19 22.15
CA LEU A 160 -0.72 33.35 22.02
C LEU A 160 -1.15 33.56 20.55
N VAL A 161 -1.47 32.45 19.86
CA VAL A 161 -1.85 32.43 18.44
C VAL A 161 -2.65 31.17 18.10
N VAL A 162 -3.47 31.21 17.04
CA VAL A 162 -3.89 29.98 16.36
C VAL A 162 -2.99 29.69 15.17
N ASN A 163 -2.24 28.60 15.26
CA ASN A 163 -1.45 28.05 14.18
C ASN A 163 -2.27 27.04 13.35
N TYR A 164 -2.13 27.05 12.01
CA TYR A 164 -2.90 26.18 11.12
C TYR A 164 -2.10 25.64 9.92
N PRO A 165 -2.56 24.55 9.27
CA PRO A 165 -1.82 23.86 8.21
C PRO A 165 -1.48 24.72 6.97
N PHE A 166 -0.44 24.39 6.22
CA PHE A 166 0.57 23.37 6.56
C PHE A 166 1.70 23.90 7.46
N ASP A 167 2.21 23.04 8.33
CA ASP A 167 3.32 23.31 9.24
C ASP A 167 4.71 23.19 8.58
N ASN A 168 4.81 22.60 7.39
CA ASN A 168 6.09 22.28 6.75
C ASN A 168 6.05 22.37 5.22
N TYR A 169 7.20 22.23 4.55
CA TYR A 169 7.32 21.99 3.11
C TYR A 169 8.65 21.32 2.73
N PRO A 170 8.78 20.72 1.52
CA PRO A 170 9.98 19.98 1.16
C PRO A 170 11.21 20.90 1.13
N ASN A 171 12.30 20.45 1.75
CA ASN A 171 13.57 21.18 1.87
C ASN A 171 13.46 22.54 2.59
N ALA A 172 12.52 22.70 3.53
CA ALA A 172 12.32 23.96 4.25
C ALA A 172 13.58 24.48 4.97
N ASN A 173 14.40 23.60 5.57
CA ASN A 173 15.70 23.93 6.18
C ASN A 173 15.66 25.10 7.20
N GLY A 174 14.53 25.28 7.89
CA GLY A 174 14.29 26.38 8.84
C GLY A 174 13.91 27.72 8.21
N ILE A 175 13.80 27.80 6.88
CA ILE A 175 13.31 28.98 6.15
C ILE A 175 11.79 29.05 6.29
N THR A 176 11.25 30.20 6.70
CA THR A 176 9.81 30.42 6.81
C THR A 176 9.16 30.77 5.47
N LYS A 177 7.96 30.25 5.24
CA LYS A 177 7.17 30.46 4.01
C LYS A 177 5.71 30.08 4.23
N TYR A 178 4.76 30.85 3.71
CA TYR A 178 3.36 30.43 3.69
C TYR A 178 3.16 29.19 2.79
N VAL A 179 2.53 28.14 3.33
CA VAL A 179 2.24 26.90 2.60
C VAL A 179 0.74 26.61 2.65
N THR A 180 0.06 27.02 1.58
CA THR A 180 -1.39 26.86 1.38
C THR A 180 -1.81 25.39 1.40
N SER A 181 -2.82 25.08 2.21
CA SER A 181 -3.46 23.76 2.28
C SER A 181 -4.68 23.64 1.34
N PRO A 182 -5.12 22.43 0.95
CA PRO A 182 -6.33 22.24 0.15
C PRO A 182 -7.64 22.79 0.77
N ASP A 183 -7.67 23.05 2.08
CA ASP A 183 -8.78 23.63 2.83
C ASP A 183 -8.38 24.94 3.55
N ASP A 184 -7.40 25.68 3.01
CA ASP A 184 -6.82 26.90 3.61
C ASP A 184 -7.86 27.92 4.07
N ASP A 185 -8.92 28.10 3.26
CA ASP A 185 -10.03 28.99 3.52
C ASP A 185 -10.80 28.61 4.80
N VAL A 186 -11.04 27.31 4.98
CA VAL A 186 -11.68 26.74 6.17
C VAL A 186 -10.75 26.84 7.37
N PHE A 187 -9.46 26.56 7.22
CA PHE A 187 -8.49 26.69 8.32
C PHE A 187 -8.34 28.13 8.81
N VAL A 188 -8.23 29.12 7.92
CA VAL A 188 -8.23 30.54 8.28
C VAL A 188 -9.54 30.92 8.98
N SER A 189 -10.69 30.45 8.50
CA SER A 189 -12.00 30.69 9.13
C SER A 189 -12.15 30.05 10.51
N LEU A 190 -11.68 28.81 10.70
CA LEU A 190 -11.65 28.12 11.98
C LEU A 190 -10.74 28.85 12.98
N SER A 191 -9.55 29.24 12.53
CA SER A 191 -8.57 29.98 13.32
C SER A 191 -9.10 31.34 13.78
N LYS A 192 -9.74 32.10 12.88
CA LYS A 192 -10.41 33.36 13.23
C LYS A 192 -11.65 33.16 14.12
N THR A 193 -12.36 32.03 13.98
CA THR A 193 -13.48 31.70 14.89
C THR A 193 -13.01 31.59 16.35
N TYR A 194 -11.80 31.06 16.57
CA TYR A 194 -11.20 31.01 17.90
C TYR A 194 -10.58 32.35 18.32
N SER A 195 -9.66 32.89 17.50
CA SER A 195 -8.91 34.12 17.82
C SER A 195 -9.82 35.32 18.15
N TYR A 196 -10.89 35.53 17.38
CA TYR A 196 -11.84 36.64 17.58
C TYR A 196 -12.83 36.40 18.74
N LYS A 197 -12.78 35.21 19.37
CA LYS A 197 -13.58 34.84 20.55
C LYS A 197 -12.73 34.65 21.80
N HIS A 198 -11.41 34.65 21.66
CA HIS A 198 -10.48 34.80 22.77
C HIS A 198 -10.40 36.29 23.15
N ASN A 199 -10.36 36.62 24.43
CA ASN A 199 -10.51 38.02 24.90
C ASN A 199 -9.46 39.01 24.34
N ASN A 200 -8.30 38.50 23.88
CA ASN A 200 -7.16 39.30 23.45
C ASN A 200 -6.36 38.74 22.26
N MET A 201 -6.53 37.48 21.84
CA MET A 201 -5.64 36.85 20.83
C MET A 201 -5.63 37.61 19.50
N PHE A 202 -6.79 38.11 19.05
CA PHE A 202 -6.94 38.84 17.80
C PHE A 202 -6.11 40.15 17.69
N TYR A 203 -5.66 40.73 18.81
CA TYR A 203 -4.76 41.90 18.77
C TYR A 203 -3.38 41.53 18.18
N GLY A 204 -2.99 40.25 18.24
CA GLY A 204 -1.83 39.68 17.56
C GLY A 204 -0.46 40.00 18.17
N ASN A 205 -0.35 40.99 19.05
CA ASN A 205 0.90 41.54 19.56
C ASN A 205 1.23 41.06 20.99
N HIS A 206 1.33 39.75 21.16
CA HIS A 206 1.46 39.09 22.48
C HIS A 206 2.78 38.34 22.62
N CYS A 207 3.21 38.15 23.87
CA CYS A 207 4.35 37.32 24.26
C CYS A 207 5.74 37.72 23.70
N GLY A 208 5.80 38.72 22.81
CA GLY A 208 6.98 39.13 22.04
C GLY A 208 6.82 38.97 20.52
N ASP A 209 5.78 38.24 20.10
CA ASP A 209 5.45 37.93 18.70
C ASP A 209 4.46 38.95 18.09
N VAL A 210 4.28 38.87 16.76
CA VAL A 210 3.30 39.66 16.01
C VAL A 210 2.59 38.79 14.97
N PHE A 211 1.35 38.40 15.26
CA PHE A 211 0.49 37.59 14.38
C PHE A 211 -0.77 38.35 13.99
N PRO A 212 -0.87 38.91 12.77
CA PRO A 212 -2.08 39.60 12.31
C PRO A 212 -3.34 38.73 12.49
N ASP A 213 -4.43 39.35 12.96
CA ASP A 213 -5.69 38.68 13.32
C ASP A 213 -5.56 37.56 14.38
N GLY A 214 -4.42 37.44 15.07
CA GLY A 214 -4.12 36.41 16.06
C GLY A 214 -3.95 35.00 15.49
N ILE A 215 -3.59 34.88 14.21
CA ILE A 215 -3.44 33.59 13.51
C ILE A 215 -2.13 33.50 12.72
N THR A 216 -1.63 32.29 12.45
CA THR A 216 -0.52 32.06 11.52
C THR A 216 -0.60 30.70 10.82
N ASN A 217 -0.10 30.63 9.59
CA ASN A 217 0.24 29.37 8.93
C ASN A 217 1.56 28.85 9.53
N GLY A 218 1.68 27.54 9.78
CA GLY A 218 2.81 27.00 10.53
C GLY A 218 4.15 27.12 9.83
N ALA A 219 4.22 26.75 8.55
CA ALA A 219 5.43 26.94 7.76
C ALA A 219 5.87 28.42 7.65
N LEU A 220 4.94 29.39 7.79
CA LEU A 220 5.26 30.82 7.83
C LEU A 220 5.82 31.26 9.20
N TRP A 221 5.46 30.60 10.29
CA TRP A 221 5.95 30.93 11.62
C TRP A 221 7.28 30.24 11.94
N TYR A 222 7.33 28.90 11.84
CA TYR A 222 8.56 28.11 11.74
C TYR A 222 8.23 26.72 11.18
N PRO A 223 9.00 26.18 10.22
CA PRO A 223 8.77 24.83 9.71
C PRO A 223 8.88 23.74 10.77
N VAL A 224 7.91 22.83 10.83
CA VAL A 224 7.86 21.71 11.78
C VAL A 224 7.75 20.38 11.04
N THR A 225 8.82 19.57 11.10
CA THR A 225 8.71 18.15 10.73
C THR A 225 8.02 17.36 11.85
N GLY A 226 6.96 16.63 11.48
CA GLY A 226 6.33 15.61 12.34
C GLY A 226 5.34 16.16 13.38
N GLY A 227 4.67 17.26 13.04
CA GLY A 227 3.59 17.86 13.84
C GLY A 227 2.30 17.02 13.80
N MET A 228 1.55 17.03 14.91
CA MET A 228 0.29 16.26 15.02
C MET A 228 -0.83 16.81 14.11
N GLN A 229 -0.80 18.12 13.88
CA GLN A 229 -1.81 18.89 13.15
C GLN A 229 -1.93 18.45 11.69
N ASP A 230 -0.82 18.51 10.95
CA ASP A 230 -0.75 18.11 9.54
C ASP A 230 -1.05 16.61 9.35
N TRP A 231 -0.60 15.76 10.28
CA TRP A 231 -0.89 14.33 10.26
C TRP A 231 -2.39 14.03 10.38
N ASN A 232 -3.10 14.68 11.32
CA ASN A 232 -4.56 14.56 11.47
C ASN A 232 -5.29 14.91 10.18
N TYR A 233 -4.89 16.01 9.54
CA TYR A 233 -5.54 16.54 8.35
C TYR A 233 -5.32 15.65 7.13
N VAL A 234 -4.09 15.21 6.88
CA VAL A 234 -3.75 14.41 5.69
C VAL A 234 -4.16 12.94 5.83
N GLN A 235 -3.93 12.32 7.00
CA GLN A 235 -4.07 10.86 7.16
C GLN A 235 -5.46 10.43 7.66
N ALA A 236 -6.12 11.25 8.49
CA ALA A 236 -7.45 10.96 9.02
C ALA A 236 -8.56 11.83 8.41
N GLY A 237 -8.21 12.86 7.63
CA GLY A 237 -9.17 13.84 7.11
C GLY A 237 -9.75 14.78 8.19
N CYS A 238 -9.19 14.76 9.40
CA CYS A 238 -9.63 15.53 10.55
C CYS A 238 -9.03 16.93 10.50
N MET A 239 -9.86 17.98 10.48
CA MET A 239 -9.34 19.34 10.52
C MET A 239 -8.80 19.64 11.93
N GLU A 240 -7.49 19.74 12.08
CA GLU A 240 -6.83 20.13 13.33
C GLU A 240 -6.13 21.48 13.18
N VAL A 241 -6.17 22.29 14.24
CA VAL A 241 -5.33 23.48 14.41
C VAL A 241 -4.56 23.38 15.74
N THR A 242 -3.50 24.18 15.85
CA THR A 242 -2.65 24.27 17.03
C THR A 242 -2.99 25.57 17.77
N LEU A 243 -3.43 25.46 19.03
CA LEU A 243 -3.88 26.59 19.85
C LEU A 243 -2.81 26.91 20.92
N GLU A 244 -2.04 27.95 20.69
CA GLU A 244 -1.15 28.53 21.70
C GLU A 244 -1.98 29.47 22.57
N ILE A 245 -2.23 29.11 23.84
CA ILE A 245 -3.26 29.78 24.67
C ILE A 245 -2.71 30.64 25.81
N SER A 246 -1.39 30.77 25.94
CA SER A 246 -0.77 31.46 27.09
C SER A 246 0.73 31.69 26.91
N CYS A 247 1.21 32.94 27.08
CA CYS A 247 2.64 33.27 27.04
C CYS A 247 3.50 32.53 28.09
N CYS A 248 2.91 32.13 29.22
CA CYS A 248 3.60 31.43 30.30
C CYS A 248 3.20 29.95 30.28
N LYS A 249 4.18 29.05 30.12
CA LYS A 249 3.96 27.59 30.01
C LYS A 249 3.35 26.98 31.27
N TYR A 250 3.97 27.22 32.43
CA TYR A 250 3.47 26.77 33.73
C TYR A 250 3.29 27.95 34.71
N PRO A 251 2.19 28.72 34.60
CA PRO A 251 1.94 29.86 35.47
C PRO A 251 1.48 29.45 36.88
N ALA A 252 1.54 30.38 37.83
CA ALA A 252 1.10 30.14 39.19
C ALA A 252 -0.45 29.98 39.27
N PRO A 253 -1.00 29.07 40.11
CA PRO A 253 -2.40 28.64 40.02
C PRO A 253 -3.46 29.74 40.09
N GLN A 254 -3.19 30.84 40.81
CA GLN A 254 -4.10 31.99 40.92
C GLN A 254 -4.41 32.69 39.57
N THR A 255 -3.66 32.40 38.51
CA THR A 255 -3.89 32.94 37.15
C THR A 255 -4.84 32.08 36.30
N LEU A 256 -5.05 30.81 36.65
CA LEU A 256 -5.88 29.87 35.88
C LEU A 256 -7.31 30.35 35.62
N PRO A 257 -8.01 31.05 36.56
CA PRO A 257 -9.33 31.63 36.27
C PRO A 257 -9.30 32.68 35.16
N GLY A 258 -8.19 33.39 34.96
CA GLY A 258 -7.98 34.32 33.85
C GLY A 258 -7.92 33.59 32.52
N PHE A 259 -6.97 32.65 32.39
CA PHE A 259 -6.84 31.82 31.19
C PHE A 259 -8.13 31.06 30.84
N TRP A 260 -8.85 30.53 31.85
CA TRP A 260 -10.16 29.93 31.62
C TRP A 260 -11.17 30.93 31.04
N ASN A 261 -11.30 32.13 31.62
CA ASN A 261 -12.22 33.16 31.11
C ASN A 261 -11.85 33.65 29.70
N ASP A 262 -10.55 33.72 29.38
CA ASP A 262 -10.05 34.13 28.06
C ASP A 262 -10.34 33.08 26.97
N ASN A 263 -10.23 31.79 27.32
CA ASN A 263 -10.35 30.68 26.37
C ASN A 263 -11.77 30.09 26.25
N LYS A 264 -12.60 30.22 27.30
CA LYS A 264 -13.90 29.52 27.44
C LYS A 264 -14.80 29.64 26.21
N GLN A 265 -15.08 30.86 25.75
CA GLN A 265 -16.03 31.04 24.63
C GLN A 265 -15.41 30.60 23.30
N ALA A 266 -14.11 30.87 23.08
CA ALA A 266 -13.38 30.44 21.90
C ALA A 266 -13.39 28.91 21.74
N LEU A 267 -13.17 28.17 22.83
CA LEU A 267 -13.17 26.71 22.84
C LEU A 267 -14.52 26.10 22.47
N VAL A 268 -15.63 26.72 22.88
CA VAL A 268 -16.99 26.27 22.56
C VAL A 268 -17.37 26.67 21.13
N ASP A 269 -17.14 27.93 20.75
CA ASP A 269 -17.47 28.45 19.41
C ASP A 269 -16.69 27.76 18.30
N PHE A 270 -15.43 27.41 18.54
CA PHE A 270 -14.61 26.62 17.60
C PHE A 270 -15.21 25.24 17.37
N LEU A 271 -15.44 24.43 18.41
CA LEU A 271 -15.98 23.07 18.22
C LEU A 271 -17.38 23.06 17.60
N MET A 272 -18.20 24.07 17.86
CA MET A 272 -19.52 24.21 17.21
C MET A 272 -19.43 24.35 15.68
N ARG A 273 -18.27 24.73 15.10
CA ARG A 273 -18.09 24.79 13.64
C ARG A 273 -18.19 23.42 12.96
N VAL A 274 -18.08 22.32 13.71
CA VAL A 274 -18.37 20.96 13.21
C VAL A 274 -19.79 20.80 12.64
N HIS A 275 -20.71 21.70 13.01
CA HIS A 275 -22.07 21.72 12.49
C HIS A 275 -22.24 22.50 11.19
N SER A 276 -21.17 22.91 10.51
CA SER A 276 -21.18 23.59 9.20
C SER A 276 -20.58 22.75 8.06
N GLY A 277 -20.70 23.20 6.81
CA GLY A 277 -20.24 22.46 5.63
C GLY A 277 -21.27 21.47 5.10
N VAL A 278 -20.95 20.17 5.05
CA VAL A 278 -21.82 19.11 4.53
C VAL A 278 -21.81 17.87 5.44
N LYS A 279 -22.96 17.18 5.55
CA LYS A 279 -23.07 15.86 6.17
C LYS A 279 -24.12 14.96 5.52
N GLY A 280 -23.84 13.65 5.47
CA GLY A 280 -24.66 12.69 4.74
C GLY A 280 -24.54 11.26 5.25
N ILE A 281 -25.44 10.39 4.80
CA ILE A 281 -25.26 8.93 4.84
C ILE A 281 -25.14 8.43 3.41
N ILE A 282 -24.23 7.49 3.19
CA ILE A 282 -24.04 6.77 1.92
C ILE A 282 -24.82 5.47 1.99
N TYR A 283 -25.72 5.27 1.03
CA TYR A 283 -26.57 4.10 0.86
C TYR A 283 -26.30 3.44 -0.49
N ASP A 284 -26.18 2.12 -0.48
CA ASP A 284 -26.09 1.30 -1.70
C ASP A 284 -27.43 1.25 -2.48
N GLN A 285 -27.50 0.39 -3.50
CA GLN A 285 -28.71 0.17 -4.29
C GLN A 285 -29.84 -0.50 -3.50
N ASP A 286 -29.51 -1.33 -2.51
CA ASP A 286 -30.46 -2.03 -1.65
C ASP A 286 -30.92 -1.16 -0.46
N GLY A 287 -30.37 0.05 -0.33
CA GLY A 287 -30.68 1.01 0.74
C GLY A 287 -29.95 0.75 2.05
N LYS A 288 -28.95 -0.13 2.05
CA LYS A 288 -28.07 -0.42 3.19
C LYS A 288 -26.91 0.58 3.23
N VAL A 289 -26.39 0.86 4.42
CA VAL A 289 -25.33 1.87 4.62
C VAL A 289 -23.95 1.36 4.21
N VAL A 290 -23.13 2.24 3.62
CA VAL A 290 -21.82 1.91 3.06
C VAL A 290 -20.68 2.43 3.97
N PRO A 291 -20.08 1.57 4.81
CA PRO A 291 -19.02 1.98 5.74
C PRO A 291 -17.68 2.20 5.03
N SER A 292 -16.79 2.99 5.65
CA SER A 292 -15.41 3.26 5.21
C SER A 292 -15.22 3.89 3.82
N ALA A 293 -16.30 4.10 3.07
CA ALA A 293 -16.29 4.64 1.72
C ALA A 293 -15.44 5.92 1.64
N THR A 294 -14.54 5.98 0.66
CA THR A 294 -13.61 7.09 0.50
C THR A 294 -14.28 8.26 -0.21
N LEU A 295 -14.05 9.48 0.29
CA LEU A 295 -14.62 10.73 -0.20
C LEU A 295 -13.53 11.77 -0.43
N LYS A 296 -13.77 12.68 -1.38
CA LYS A 296 -12.99 13.90 -1.63
C LYS A 296 -13.90 15.04 -2.06
N ILE A 297 -13.50 16.30 -1.83
CA ILE A 297 -14.14 17.46 -2.47
C ILE A 297 -13.36 17.79 -3.74
N LYS A 298 -14.05 17.85 -4.89
CA LYS A 298 -13.43 18.11 -6.19
C LYS A 298 -12.71 19.47 -6.18
N GLY A 299 -11.42 19.47 -6.52
CA GLY A 299 -10.57 20.67 -6.45
C GLY A 299 -9.89 20.90 -5.10
N ARG A 300 -10.26 20.17 -4.04
CA ARG A 300 -9.47 20.05 -2.81
C ARG A 300 -8.70 18.74 -2.87
N GLU A 301 -7.56 18.81 -3.54
CA GLU A 301 -6.70 17.66 -3.80
C GLU A 301 -5.94 17.20 -2.54
N LEU A 302 -5.18 16.10 -2.65
CA LEU A 302 -4.39 15.47 -1.57
C LEU A 302 -5.18 14.86 -0.40
N VAL A 303 -6.22 15.51 0.12
CA VAL A 303 -6.91 15.09 1.35
C VAL A 303 -8.19 14.32 1.06
N PHE A 304 -8.19 13.04 1.43
CA PHE A 304 -9.37 12.18 1.46
C PHE A 304 -9.97 12.11 2.88
N PHE A 305 -11.26 11.82 2.97
CA PHE A 305 -11.93 11.48 4.22
C PHE A 305 -12.80 10.23 4.00
N ARG A 306 -13.25 9.57 5.08
CA ARG A 306 -14.01 8.30 5.00
C ARG A 306 -15.36 8.39 5.69
N SER A 307 -16.31 7.56 5.27
CA SER A 307 -17.55 7.36 6.02
C SER A 307 -17.32 6.51 7.28
N SER A 308 -18.17 6.73 8.29
CA SER A 308 -18.21 5.95 9.53
C SER A 308 -18.59 4.48 9.26
N LYS A 309 -18.48 3.62 10.28
CA LYS A 309 -19.00 2.24 10.22
C LYS A 309 -20.54 2.14 10.02
N TYR A 310 -21.25 3.27 10.00
CA TYR A 310 -22.68 3.39 9.69
C TYR A 310 -22.93 4.17 8.39
N GLY A 311 -21.89 4.37 7.56
CA GLY A 311 -21.95 5.08 6.28
C GLY A 311 -22.11 6.60 6.37
N GLU A 312 -21.91 7.19 7.56
CA GLU A 312 -22.07 8.62 7.79
C GLU A 312 -20.80 9.39 7.44
N TYR A 313 -20.90 10.57 6.85
CA TYR A 313 -19.75 11.44 6.63
C TYR A 313 -20.09 12.90 6.96
N TRP A 314 -19.04 13.66 7.25
CA TRP A 314 -19.08 15.10 7.53
C TRP A 314 -17.83 15.75 6.92
N ARG A 315 -17.95 16.97 6.38
CA ARG A 315 -16.80 17.81 6.01
C ARG A 315 -17.17 19.27 6.24
N ILE A 316 -16.36 19.98 7.03
CA ILE A 316 -16.51 21.43 7.22
C ILE A 316 -16.09 22.13 5.93
N LEU A 317 -16.91 23.06 5.47
CA LEU A 317 -16.73 23.86 4.26
C LEU A 317 -17.32 25.25 4.50
N LEU A 318 -16.81 26.26 3.81
CA LEU A 318 -17.39 27.60 3.81
C LEU A 318 -18.62 27.67 2.89
N PRO A 319 -19.45 28.73 2.95
CA PRO A 319 -20.58 28.88 2.03
C PRO A 319 -20.12 29.00 0.57
N GLY A 320 -20.73 28.20 -0.32
CA GLY A 320 -20.34 28.09 -1.73
C GLY A 320 -20.83 26.79 -2.37
N THR A 321 -20.67 26.66 -3.68
CA THR A 321 -21.03 25.45 -4.44
C THR A 321 -19.83 24.51 -4.55
N TYR A 322 -20.01 23.24 -4.20
CA TYR A 322 -18.98 22.21 -4.21
C TYR A 322 -19.46 20.95 -4.95
N THR A 323 -18.53 20.07 -5.30
CA THR A 323 -18.84 18.72 -5.80
C THR A 323 -18.16 17.68 -4.93
N LEU A 324 -18.96 16.83 -4.29
CA LEU A 324 -18.50 15.66 -3.56
C LEU A 324 -18.17 14.55 -4.56
N GLN A 325 -16.99 13.94 -4.41
CA GLN A 325 -16.58 12.75 -5.12
C GLN A 325 -16.63 11.57 -4.13
N VAL A 326 -17.53 10.62 -4.34
CA VAL A 326 -17.61 9.38 -3.55
C VAL A 326 -17.02 8.24 -4.37
N PHE A 327 -15.99 7.57 -3.86
CA PHE A 327 -15.23 6.57 -4.59
C PHE A 327 -15.73 5.15 -4.26
N ASN A 328 -16.03 4.37 -5.30
CA ASN A 328 -16.16 2.90 -5.21
C ASN A 328 -15.06 2.25 -6.06
N GLY A 329 -13.87 2.09 -5.48
CA GLY A 329 -12.66 1.72 -6.23
C GLY A 329 -12.40 2.75 -7.35
N ILE A 330 -12.65 2.34 -8.60
CA ILE A 330 -12.61 3.23 -9.78
C ILE A 330 -13.72 4.27 -9.77
N ASN A 331 -14.94 3.86 -9.43
CA ASN A 331 -16.15 4.54 -9.84
C ASN A 331 -16.42 5.75 -8.95
N VAL A 332 -16.21 6.95 -9.49
CA VAL A 332 -16.48 8.21 -8.79
C VAL A 332 -17.93 8.62 -9.00
N THR A 333 -18.74 8.54 -7.96
CA THR A 333 -20.07 9.18 -7.93
C THR A 333 -19.88 10.65 -7.57
N GLU A 334 -20.02 11.53 -8.56
CA GLU A 334 -20.03 12.98 -8.33
C GLU A 334 -21.44 13.47 -7.94
N ARG A 335 -21.52 14.33 -6.91
CA ARG A 335 -22.73 15.07 -6.53
C ARG A 335 -22.38 16.50 -6.18
N SER A 336 -22.91 17.44 -6.95
CA SER A 336 -22.82 18.87 -6.63
C SER A 336 -23.84 19.24 -5.56
N PHE A 337 -23.46 20.17 -4.68
CA PHE A 337 -24.27 20.66 -3.57
C PHE A 337 -23.81 22.06 -3.16
N ASP A 338 -24.73 22.85 -2.62
CA ASP A 338 -24.43 24.15 -2.05
C ASP A 338 -24.26 24.05 -0.53
N VAL A 339 -23.26 24.75 0.00
CA VAL A 339 -23.11 25.02 1.42
C VAL A 339 -23.67 26.40 1.70
N HIS A 340 -24.55 26.50 2.68
CA HIS A 340 -25.10 27.76 3.16
C HIS A 340 -24.45 28.17 4.49
N ASN A 341 -24.60 29.43 4.87
CA ASN A 341 -24.09 29.90 6.17
C ASN A 341 -24.93 29.30 7.31
N GLY A 342 -24.28 28.71 8.31
CA GLY A 342 -24.94 28.05 9.44
C GLY A 342 -24.81 26.53 9.41
N GLN A 343 -25.94 25.82 9.37
CA GLN A 343 -25.99 24.36 9.49
C GLN A 343 -25.49 23.64 8.23
N ALA A 344 -24.81 22.51 8.44
CA ALA A 344 -24.23 21.67 7.40
C ALA A 344 -25.31 21.10 6.46
N THR A 345 -25.11 21.27 5.15
CA THR A 345 -25.99 20.79 4.10
C THR A 345 -26.18 19.28 4.20
N ARG A 346 -27.44 18.84 4.15
CA ARG A 346 -27.81 17.43 4.20
C ARG A 346 -27.72 16.80 2.80
N LEU A 347 -26.71 15.95 2.58
CA LEU A 347 -26.48 15.29 1.29
C LEU A 347 -26.42 13.77 1.44
N ASP A 348 -27.57 13.10 1.35
CA ASP A 348 -27.61 11.64 1.30
C ASP A 348 -27.26 11.12 -0.09
N ILE A 349 -26.30 10.21 -0.15
CA ILE A 349 -25.87 9.54 -1.38
C ILE A 349 -26.67 8.24 -1.45
N ARG A 350 -27.56 8.10 -2.42
CA ARG A 350 -28.45 6.93 -2.59
C ARG A 350 -28.20 6.25 -3.92
N SER A 351 -28.52 4.95 -3.97
CA SER A 351 -28.32 4.10 -5.15
C SER A 351 -26.85 4.01 -5.58
N TRP A 352 -25.94 4.02 -4.61
CA TRP A 352 -24.52 3.75 -4.85
C TRP A 352 -24.38 2.29 -5.29
N THR A 353 -23.97 2.04 -6.54
CA THR A 353 -23.72 0.68 -7.03
C THR A 353 -22.52 0.12 -6.28
N ALA A 354 -22.76 -0.75 -5.30
CA ALA A 354 -21.76 -1.72 -4.89
C ALA A 354 -21.35 -2.56 -6.12
N ALA A 355 -20.11 -3.05 -6.16
CA ALA A 355 -19.77 -4.04 -7.18
C ALA A 355 -20.61 -5.30 -6.93
N SER A 356 -21.30 -5.79 -7.96
CA SER A 356 -22.24 -6.91 -7.82
C SER A 356 -21.50 -8.21 -7.52
N ASP A 357 -21.37 -8.54 -6.23
CA ASP A 357 -20.70 -9.76 -5.80
C ASP A 357 -21.53 -11.00 -6.16
N SER A 358 -20.87 -11.99 -6.78
CA SER A 358 -21.49 -13.25 -7.18
C SER A 358 -21.73 -14.15 -5.96
N THR A 359 -22.86 -13.92 -5.27
CA THR A 359 -23.56 -14.81 -4.32
C THR A 359 -22.77 -16.00 -3.75
N ALA A 360 -22.27 -15.85 -2.52
CA ALA A 360 -21.76 -16.98 -1.71
C ALA A 360 -22.39 -16.96 -0.30
N MET A 361 -23.38 -17.83 -0.10
CA MET A 361 -23.94 -18.28 1.19
C MET A 361 -24.17 -17.24 2.30
N HIS A 362 -25.33 -16.57 2.26
CA HIS A 362 -26.00 -16.11 3.48
C HIS A 362 -26.95 -17.22 4.00
N GLN A 363 -26.39 -18.32 4.53
CA GLN A 363 -27.10 -19.29 5.38
C GLN A 363 -26.16 -19.75 6.50
N GLY A 364 -26.53 -19.43 7.75
CA GLY A 364 -25.67 -19.66 8.92
C GLY A 364 -26.02 -18.81 10.14
N GLY A 365 -27.29 -18.41 10.29
CA GLY A 365 -27.74 -17.62 11.45
C GLY A 365 -27.81 -18.47 12.71
N LEU A 366 -26.76 -18.43 13.53
CA LEU A 366 -26.74 -19.10 14.84
C LEU A 366 -27.65 -18.37 15.83
N LEU A 367 -28.88 -18.87 15.98
CA LEU A 367 -29.83 -18.45 17.02
C LEU A 367 -29.30 -18.85 18.41
N LEU A 368 -28.58 -17.94 19.06
CA LEU A 368 -28.28 -18.01 20.49
C LEU A 368 -29.53 -17.71 21.31
N GLY A 369 -30.44 -18.69 21.38
CA GLY A 369 -31.53 -18.70 22.34
C GLY A 369 -31.00 -18.74 23.77
N TYR A 370 -31.60 -17.97 24.68
CA TYR A 370 -31.26 -17.98 26.10
C TYR A 370 -31.52 -19.37 26.71
N VAL A 371 -30.47 -20.01 27.22
CA VAL A 371 -30.56 -21.17 28.12
C VAL A 371 -29.75 -20.85 29.38
N PRO A 372 -30.37 -20.76 30.56
CA PRO A 372 -29.65 -20.48 31.80
C PRO A 372 -28.90 -21.74 32.27
N ILE A 373 -27.58 -21.65 32.44
CA ILE A 373 -26.75 -22.75 32.93
C ILE A 373 -25.98 -22.31 34.18
N LEU A 374 -25.94 -23.22 35.15
CA LEU A 374 -25.43 -23.03 36.52
C LEU A 374 -23.89 -22.83 36.57
N PRO A 375 -23.36 -22.15 37.61
CA PRO A 375 -21.95 -21.81 37.69
C PRO A 375 -21.07 -23.04 38.05
N GLY A 376 -20.18 -23.43 37.13
CA GLY A 376 -19.13 -24.39 37.41
C GLY A 376 -18.23 -24.69 36.20
N LYS A 377 -16.91 -24.65 36.41
CA LYS A 377 -15.82 -24.97 35.44
C LYS A 377 -15.38 -23.88 34.43
N MET A 378 -15.36 -22.61 34.84
CA MET A 378 -14.42 -21.65 34.22
C MET A 378 -12.99 -21.95 34.69
N LYS A 379 -12.12 -22.44 33.78
CA LYS A 379 -10.65 -22.23 33.81
C LYS A 379 -9.87 -22.77 32.59
N ALA A 380 -10.42 -23.71 31.81
CA ALA A 380 -9.68 -24.36 30.71
C ALA A 380 -9.81 -23.69 29.32
N VAL A 381 -10.96 -23.09 29.00
CA VAL A 381 -11.29 -22.69 27.61
C VAL A 381 -10.64 -21.36 27.19
N PHE A 382 -10.48 -20.41 28.10
CA PHE A 382 -9.96 -19.06 27.79
C PHE A 382 -8.51 -19.02 27.31
N LEU A 383 -7.70 -20.06 27.62
CA LEU A 383 -6.31 -20.11 27.19
C LEU A 383 -6.15 -20.51 25.71
N GLY A 384 -7.07 -21.32 25.18
CA GLY A 384 -7.00 -21.81 23.79
C GLY A 384 -7.33 -20.73 22.74
N VAL A 385 -8.30 -19.87 23.03
CA VAL A 385 -8.77 -18.84 22.07
C VAL A 385 -7.73 -17.72 21.89
N LEU A 386 -7.05 -17.31 22.96
CA LEU A 386 -6.00 -16.29 22.90
C LEU A 386 -4.73 -16.77 22.19
N ILE A 387 -4.47 -18.07 22.11
CA ILE A 387 -3.32 -18.64 21.41
C ILE A 387 -3.58 -18.73 19.89
N TRP A 388 -4.82 -18.97 19.46
CA TRP A 388 -5.13 -19.13 18.04
C TRP A 388 -5.06 -17.83 17.22
N SER A 389 -5.10 -16.66 17.86
CA SER A 389 -5.00 -15.35 17.19
C SER A 389 -3.57 -14.88 16.91
N CYS A 390 -2.53 -15.60 17.35
CA CYS A 390 -1.14 -15.11 17.32
C CYS A 390 -0.11 -16.12 16.77
N VAL A 391 -0.57 -17.25 16.20
CA VAL A 391 0.29 -18.34 15.68
C VAL A 391 0.61 -18.20 14.17
N PHE A 392 0.06 -17.19 13.50
CA PHE A 392 0.18 -17.00 12.03
C PHE A 392 0.75 -15.64 11.58
N CYS A 393 1.24 -14.81 12.51
CA CYS A 393 1.97 -13.59 12.13
C CYS A 393 3.39 -13.97 11.70
N LEU A 394 3.84 -13.53 10.53
CA LEU A 394 5.23 -13.72 10.08
C LEU A 394 6.17 -12.88 10.96
N ASP A 395 7.15 -13.51 11.61
CA ASP A 395 8.11 -12.82 12.48
C ASP A 395 9.29 -12.23 11.70
N PHE A 396 9.86 -11.14 12.23
CA PHE A 396 10.98 -10.42 11.61
C PHE A 396 12.31 -11.12 11.89
N ASN A 397 12.50 -12.27 11.26
CA ASN A 397 13.75 -13.04 11.22
C ASN A 397 14.07 -13.44 9.77
N TYR A 398 15.25 -14.02 9.55
CA TYR A 398 15.62 -14.56 8.23
C TYR A 398 15.05 -15.95 8.03
N HIS A 399 14.31 -16.13 6.93
CA HIS A 399 13.71 -17.40 6.58
C HIS A 399 14.65 -18.20 5.68
N ASP A 400 15.14 -19.33 6.19
CA ASP A 400 15.85 -20.30 5.35
C ASP A 400 14.94 -20.88 4.25
N ASN A 401 15.50 -21.72 3.37
CA ASN A 401 14.74 -22.20 2.21
C ASN A 401 13.58 -23.15 2.59
N GLU A 402 13.64 -23.84 3.73
CA GLU A 402 12.57 -24.73 4.19
C GLU A 402 11.45 -23.94 4.87
N SER A 403 11.79 -23.02 5.78
CA SER A 403 10.82 -22.12 6.43
C SER A 403 10.14 -21.19 5.42
N LEU A 404 10.86 -20.69 4.41
CA LEU A 404 10.29 -19.92 3.31
C LEU A 404 9.29 -20.74 2.48
N GLU A 405 9.67 -21.95 2.05
CA GLU A 405 8.76 -22.84 1.33
C GLU A 405 7.51 -23.17 2.18
N ASN A 406 7.69 -23.46 3.46
CA ASN A 406 6.59 -23.75 4.38
C ASN A 406 5.66 -22.54 4.55
N PHE A 407 6.18 -21.31 4.68
CA PHE A 407 5.36 -20.09 4.70
C PHE A 407 4.53 -19.94 3.42
N LEU A 408 5.15 -20.07 2.23
CA LEU A 408 4.44 -19.96 0.96
C LEU A 408 3.37 -21.05 0.80
N ARG A 409 3.65 -22.28 1.24
CA ARG A 409 2.69 -23.39 1.25
C ARG A 409 1.53 -23.11 2.20
N ASN A 410 1.80 -22.60 3.40
CA ASN A 410 0.78 -22.25 4.40
C ASN A 410 -0.12 -21.12 3.88
N MET A 411 0.44 -20.05 3.32
CA MET A 411 -0.34 -18.96 2.71
C MET A 411 -1.24 -19.49 1.58
N SER A 412 -0.72 -20.37 0.71
CA SER A 412 -1.50 -20.98 -0.37
C SER A 412 -2.58 -21.97 0.10
N GLN A 413 -2.52 -22.47 1.33
CA GLN A 413 -3.53 -23.34 1.94
C GLN A 413 -4.58 -22.54 2.75
N LEU A 414 -4.17 -21.46 3.41
CA LEU A 414 -5.04 -20.57 4.18
C LEU A 414 -5.89 -19.65 3.28
N TYR A 415 -5.34 -19.20 2.16
CA TYR A 415 -5.96 -18.23 1.27
C TYR A 415 -6.13 -18.74 -0.19
N PRO A 416 -6.70 -19.93 -0.43
CA PRO A 416 -6.71 -20.58 -1.76
C PRO A 416 -7.51 -19.82 -2.83
N ASN A 417 -8.49 -18.99 -2.42
CA ASN A 417 -9.26 -18.12 -3.33
C ASN A 417 -8.51 -16.80 -3.68
N LEU A 418 -7.36 -16.54 -3.04
CA LEU A 418 -6.57 -15.33 -3.24
C LEU A 418 -5.13 -15.62 -3.68
N THR A 419 -4.68 -16.87 -3.58
CA THR A 419 -3.27 -17.22 -3.77
C THR A 419 -3.08 -18.53 -4.54
N LYS A 420 -1.99 -18.62 -5.29
CA LYS A 420 -1.58 -19.85 -5.98
C LYS A 420 -0.06 -19.99 -5.93
N LEU A 421 0.42 -20.96 -5.15
CA LEU A 421 1.83 -21.35 -5.17
C LEU A 421 2.13 -22.22 -6.39
N TYR A 422 3.24 -21.93 -7.07
CA TYR A 422 3.82 -22.78 -8.12
C TYR A 422 5.34 -22.61 -8.15
N SER A 423 6.03 -23.57 -8.77
CA SER A 423 7.47 -23.52 -9.07
C SER A 423 7.64 -23.22 -10.56
N ILE A 424 8.57 -22.33 -10.92
CA ILE A 424 8.87 -22.01 -12.34
C ILE A 424 10.01 -22.86 -12.94
N GLY A 425 10.67 -23.65 -12.12
CA GLY A 425 11.89 -24.38 -12.46
C GLY A 425 12.67 -24.74 -11.21
N LYS A 426 13.91 -25.21 -11.39
CA LYS A 426 14.76 -25.63 -10.27
C LYS A 426 16.14 -24.99 -10.34
N THR A 427 16.75 -24.81 -9.18
CA THR A 427 18.15 -24.41 -9.08
C THR A 427 19.11 -25.54 -9.44
N VAL A 428 20.41 -25.22 -9.51
CA VAL A 428 21.48 -26.21 -9.64
C VAL A 428 21.44 -27.28 -8.52
N GLU A 429 21.15 -26.91 -7.27
CA GLU A 429 20.93 -27.85 -6.16
C GLU A 429 19.50 -28.45 -6.14
N ASN A 430 18.77 -28.40 -7.25
CA ASN A 430 17.46 -29.02 -7.45
C ASN A 430 16.32 -28.47 -6.54
N LYS A 431 16.54 -27.33 -5.88
CA LYS A 431 15.51 -26.62 -5.09
C LYS A 431 14.48 -25.99 -6.01
N ASP A 432 13.23 -25.86 -5.58
CA ASP A 432 12.17 -25.22 -6.37
C ASP A 432 12.28 -23.70 -6.36
N LEU A 433 12.08 -23.09 -7.54
CA LEU A 433 12.02 -21.63 -7.72
C LEU A 433 10.57 -21.17 -7.50
N TRP A 434 10.21 -20.99 -6.23
CA TRP A 434 8.84 -20.71 -5.80
C TRP A 434 8.35 -19.31 -6.19
N VAL A 435 7.12 -19.27 -6.69
CA VAL A 435 6.34 -18.07 -6.97
C VAL A 435 4.96 -18.20 -6.35
N LEU A 436 4.54 -17.20 -5.59
CA LEU A 436 3.16 -17.06 -5.14
C LEU A 436 2.44 -16.03 -6.01
N ALA A 437 1.46 -16.45 -6.80
CA ALA A 437 0.50 -15.53 -7.39
C ALA A 437 -0.51 -15.09 -6.32
N ILE A 438 -0.90 -13.82 -6.33
CA ILE A 438 -1.86 -13.20 -5.41
C ILE A 438 -2.87 -12.37 -6.21
N GLY A 439 -4.16 -12.58 -5.95
CA GLY A 439 -5.29 -11.90 -6.58
C GLY A 439 -6.56 -12.76 -6.52
N ARG A 440 -7.76 -12.19 -6.66
CA ARG A 440 -9.03 -12.94 -6.54
C ARG A 440 -9.14 -14.03 -7.61
N ASN A 441 -9.04 -15.30 -7.22
CA ASN A 441 -8.92 -16.48 -8.08
C ASN A 441 -7.77 -16.29 -9.12
N PRO A 442 -6.50 -16.39 -8.70
CA PRO A 442 -5.37 -15.87 -9.50
C PRO A 442 -4.95 -16.81 -10.65
N ASP A 443 -5.34 -18.08 -10.60
CA ASP A 443 -5.19 -19.05 -11.69
C ASP A 443 -6.35 -19.05 -12.70
N THR A 444 -7.44 -18.34 -12.38
CA THR A 444 -8.59 -18.14 -13.27
C THR A 444 -8.36 -16.92 -14.15
N HIS A 445 -8.51 -17.07 -15.47
CA HIS A 445 -8.45 -15.93 -16.38
C HIS A 445 -9.63 -14.97 -16.13
N GLN A 446 -9.31 -13.68 -15.99
CA GLN A 446 -10.28 -12.58 -16.01
C GLN A 446 -9.82 -11.56 -17.06
N PRO A 447 -10.70 -11.10 -17.97
CA PRO A 447 -10.31 -10.16 -19.00
C PRO A 447 -9.70 -8.86 -18.44
N LEU A 448 -8.60 -8.42 -19.04
CA LEU A 448 -7.97 -7.10 -18.87
C LEU A 448 -7.38 -6.85 -17.48
N ARG A 449 -7.23 -7.91 -16.69
CA ARG A 449 -6.47 -7.98 -15.45
C ARG A 449 -4.98 -8.15 -15.78
N PRO A 450 -4.13 -7.10 -15.64
CA PRO A 450 -2.70 -7.24 -15.87
C PRO A 450 -2.06 -8.20 -14.87
N HIS A 451 -0.93 -8.77 -15.29
CA HIS A 451 -0.03 -9.51 -14.42
C HIS A 451 1.20 -8.64 -14.12
N VAL A 452 1.66 -8.63 -12.87
CA VAL A 452 2.87 -7.93 -12.41
C VAL A 452 3.73 -8.86 -11.58
N LYS A 453 5.02 -8.57 -11.41
CA LYS A 453 5.90 -9.39 -10.57
C LYS A 453 6.88 -8.60 -9.69
N TYR A 454 7.29 -9.23 -8.59
CA TYR A 454 8.47 -8.87 -7.82
C TYR A 454 9.41 -10.08 -7.74
N ILE A 455 10.71 -9.84 -7.89
CA ILE A 455 11.76 -10.86 -7.76
C ILE A 455 12.78 -10.39 -6.72
N GLY A 456 12.94 -11.14 -5.62
CA GLY A 456 13.97 -10.88 -4.61
C GLY A 456 15.20 -11.77 -4.76
N ASN A 457 16.31 -11.32 -4.19
CA ASN A 457 17.42 -12.21 -3.79
C ASN A 457 17.94 -13.08 -4.96
N MET A 458 18.14 -12.47 -6.13
CA MET A 458 18.84 -13.09 -7.27
C MET A 458 20.36 -13.12 -7.06
N HIS A 459 20.89 -12.17 -6.28
CA HIS A 459 22.13 -12.36 -5.56
C HIS A 459 21.81 -12.94 -4.18
N GLY A 460 22.38 -14.10 -3.86
CA GLY A 460 21.97 -14.84 -2.68
C GLY A 460 22.30 -14.13 -1.35
N ASN A 461 23.31 -13.27 -1.32
CA ASN A 461 23.67 -12.48 -0.13
C ASN A 461 23.00 -11.11 -0.03
N GLU A 462 22.15 -10.75 -0.99
CA GLU A 462 21.35 -9.52 -0.96
C GLU A 462 19.95 -9.90 -0.47
N VAL A 463 19.78 -9.87 0.87
CA VAL A 463 18.75 -10.65 1.57
C VAL A 463 17.53 -9.82 1.98
N VAL A 464 17.67 -8.50 2.15
CA VAL A 464 16.53 -7.65 2.58
C VAL A 464 15.32 -7.80 1.63
N GLY A 465 15.56 -7.91 0.32
CA GLY A 465 14.52 -8.17 -0.68
C GLY A 465 13.81 -9.52 -0.55
N ARG A 466 14.43 -10.53 0.08
CA ARG A 466 13.80 -11.84 0.37
C ARG A 466 12.69 -11.67 1.41
N GLU A 467 13.06 -11.15 2.59
CA GLU A 467 12.16 -11.05 3.73
C GLU A 467 11.08 -9.98 3.52
N VAL A 468 11.44 -8.83 2.94
CA VAL A 468 10.47 -7.77 2.59
C VAL A 468 9.38 -8.27 1.65
N LEU A 469 9.69 -9.21 0.75
CA LEU A 469 8.68 -9.85 -0.10
C LEU A 469 7.82 -10.89 0.61
N LEU A 470 8.33 -11.58 1.65
CA LEU A 470 7.49 -12.44 2.51
C LEU A 470 6.51 -11.61 3.35
N HIS A 471 6.96 -10.49 3.93
CA HIS A 471 6.06 -9.56 4.62
C HIS A 471 5.08 -8.87 3.66
N LEU A 472 5.46 -8.66 2.39
CA LEU A 472 4.52 -8.18 1.37
C LEU A 472 3.42 -9.20 1.03
N ILE A 473 3.75 -10.49 0.99
CA ILE A 473 2.77 -11.58 0.84
C ILE A 473 1.77 -11.56 2.00
N ASP A 474 2.26 -11.59 3.24
CA ASP A 474 1.43 -11.54 4.45
C ASP A 474 0.55 -10.28 4.47
N HIS A 475 1.14 -9.12 4.19
CA HIS A 475 0.40 -7.86 4.12
C HIS A 475 -0.72 -7.88 3.08
N TYR A 476 -0.49 -8.45 1.89
CA TYR A 476 -1.52 -8.54 0.86
C TYR A 476 -2.68 -9.47 1.26
N VAL A 477 -2.41 -10.66 1.81
CA VAL A 477 -3.49 -11.60 2.18
C VAL A 477 -4.26 -11.17 3.43
N THR A 478 -3.59 -10.57 4.41
CA THR A 478 -4.24 -10.04 5.63
C THR A 478 -5.03 -8.75 5.39
N SER A 479 -4.62 -7.94 4.41
CA SER A 479 -5.30 -6.69 4.07
C SER A 479 -6.45 -6.86 3.07
N TYR A 480 -6.50 -7.98 2.33
CA TYR A 480 -7.63 -8.26 1.44
C TYR A 480 -8.93 -8.43 2.26
N GLY A 481 -9.97 -7.66 1.90
CA GLY A 481 -11.22 -7.56 2.65
C GLY A 481 -11.20 -6.58 3.83
N ASN A 482 -10.02 -6.08 4.22
CA ASN A 482 -9.83 -5.13 5.34
C ASN A 482 -9.34 -3.75 4.89
N ASN A 483 -8.74 -3.65 3.71
CA ASN A 483 -8.23 -2.42 3.10
C ASN A 483 -8.77 -2.32 1.67
N ASP A 484 -9.61 -1.32 1.40
CA ASP A 484 -10.31 -1.18 0.11
C ASP A 484 -9.35 -1.03 -1.07
N THR A 485 -8.25 -0.30 -0.91
CA THR A 485 -7.26 -0.06 -1.99
C THR A 485 -6.54 -1.34 -2.39
N ILE A 486 -6.07 -2.12 -1.41
CA ILE A 486 -5.43 -3.43 -1.64
C ILE A 486 -6.45 -4.45 -2.17
N THR A 487 -7.66 -4.45 -1.62
CA THR A 487 -8.74 -5.35 -2.07
C THR A 487 -9.12 -5.04 -3.52
N TYR A 488 -9.30 -3.78 -3.88
CA TYR A 488 -9.53 -3.35 -5.26
C TYR A 488 -8.37 -3.75 -6.18
N PHE A 489 -7.12 -3.51 -5.77
CA PHE A 489 -5.94 -3.84 -6.56
C PHE A 489 -5.81 -5.35 -6.83
N LEU A 490 -5.96 -6.20 -5.79
CA LEU A 490 -5.90 -7.65 -5.91
C LEU A 490 -7.15 -8.28 -6.57
N ASN A 491 -8.27 -7.55 -6.66
CA ASN A 491 -9.35 -7.92 -7.58
C ASN A 491 -8.93 -7.70 -9.04
N ASN A 492 -8.22 -6.60 -9.33
CA ASN A 492 -8.00 -6.08 -10.69
C ASN A 492 -6.59 -6.32 -11.26
N THR A 493 -5.68 -6.97 -10.51
CA THR A 493 -4.31 -7.35 -10.89
C THR A 493 -4.00 -8.75 -10.35
N VAL A 494 -3.13 -9.52 -11.03
CA VAL A 494 -2.46 -10.66 -10.39
C VAL A 494 -1.00 -10.28 -10.11
N VAL A 495 -0.64 -10.27 -8.83
CA VAL A 495 0.73 -9.99 -8.36
C VAL A 495 1.45 -11.32 -8.20
N HIS A 496 2.63 -11.48 -8.81
CA HIS A 496 3.44 -12.68 -8.66
C HIS A 496 4.72 -12.37 -7.90
N ILE A 497 4.88 -12.95 -6.71
CA ILE A 497 6.02 -12.71 -5.84
C ILE A 497 6.94 -13.93 -5.87
N MET A 498 8.19 -13.72 -6.30
CA MET A 498 9.31 -14.63 -6.12
C MET A 498 10.23 -14.06 -5.03
N PRO A 499 10.20 -14.59 -3.79
CA PRO A 499 11.06 -14.07 -2.72
C PRO A 499 12.56 -14.34 -2.93
N SER A 500 12.92 -15.42 -3.63
CA SER A 500 14.31 -15.79 -3.89
C SER A 500 14.47 -16.45 -5.25
N MET A 501 15.18 -15.78 -6.16
CA MET A 501 15.65 -16.36 -7.42
C MET A 501 16.93 -17.20 -7.23
N ASN A 502 17.70 -16.96 -6.17
CA ASN A 502 18.96 -17.67 -5.89
C ASN A 502 19.03 -18.27 -4.46
N PRO A 503 18.16 -19.26 -4.14
CA PRO A 503 18.18 -19.93 -2.84
C PRO A 503 19.44 -20.79 -2.62
N ASP A 504 20.19 -21.11 -3.67
CA ASP A 504 21.50 -21.78 -3.58
C ASP A 504 22.60 -20.84 -3.07
N GLY A 505 22.66 -19.63 -3.62
CA GLY A 505 23.55 -18.57 -3.15
C GLY A 505 23.22 -18.15 -1.72
N PHE A 506 21.94 -18.00 -1.39
CA PHE A 506 21.48 -17.65 -0.03
C PHE A 506 22.00 -18.62 1.05
N ASN A 507 21.97 -19.93 0.77
CA ASN A 507 22.52 -20.95 1.69
C ASN A 507 24.04 -20.84 1.90
N ASN A 508 24.74 -20.05 1.09
CA ASN A 508 26.19 -19.81 1.16
C ASN A 508 26.53 -18.36 1.57
N SER A 509 25.55 -17.60 2.07
CA SER A 509 25.69 -16.20 2.49
C SER A 509 25.79 -16.09 4.02
N ASP A 510 26.58 -15.14 4.53
CA ASP A 510 26.80 -14.96 5.98
C ASP A 510 26.04 -13.74 6.54
N ILE A 511 25.32 -13.93 7.64
CA ILE A 511 24.59 -12.86 8.33
C ILE A 511 25.60 -11.82 8.86
N GLY A 512 25.40 -10.56 8.52
CA GLY A 512 26.29 -9.44 8.86
C GLY A 512 27.27 -9.07 7.74
N ASP A 513 27.35 -9.82 6.63
CA ASP A 513 28.12 -9.38 5.46
C ASP A 513 27.38 -8.28 4.71
N CYS A 514 27.75 -7.03 4.99
CA CYS A 514 27.18 -5.87 4.31
C CYS A 514 27.70 -5.66 2.89
N PHE A 515 28.86 -6.20 2.51
CA PHE A 515 29.61 -5.70 1.34
C PHE A 515 30.15 -6.78 0.40
N GLY A 516 30.39 -8.00 0.91
CA GLY A 516 31.09 -9.06 0.21
C GLY A 516 30.32 -9.71 -0.95
N LEU A 517 30.92 -10.81 -1.42
CA LEU A 517 30.50 -11.56 -2.62
C LEU A 517 30.20 -13.04 -2.32
N LYS A 518 30.38 -13.49 -1.06
CA LYS A 518 30.11 -14.87 -0.65
C LYS A 518 28.60 -15.11 -0.75
N GLY A 519 28.19 -16.11 -1.52
CA GLY A 519 26.77 -16.38 -1.80
C GLY A 519 26.10 -15.44 -2.82
N ARG A 520 26.82 -14.49 -3.43
CA ARG A 520 26.27 -13.61 -4.47
C ARG A 520 25.84 -14.40 -5.71
N GLY A 521 26.76 -15.16 -6.31
CA GLY A 521 26.47 -16.00 -7.47
C GLY A 521 25.57 -17.19 -7.16
N ASN A 522 25.09 -17.91 -8.18
CA ASN A 522 24.43 -19.19 -8.00
C ASN A 522 25.44 -20.29 -7.58
N LYS A 523 24.97 -21.54 -7.42
CA LYS A 523 25.83 -22.68 -7.04
C LYS A 523 27.06 -22.87 -7.93
N ASN A 524 26.95 -22.57 -9.22
CA ASN A 524 28.04 -22.70 -10.19
C ASN A 524 29.01 -21.51 -10.18
N GLY A 525 28.78 -20.51 -9.32
CA GLY A 525 29.60 -19.30 -9.20
C GLY A 525 29.27 -18.20 -10.21
N TYR A 526 28.20 -18.34 -10.99
CA TYR A 526 27.79 -17.32 -11.96
C TYR A 526 26.93 -16.23 -11.31
N ASP A 527 27.21 -14.97 -11.62
CA ASP A 527 26.34 -13.84 -11.31
C ASP A 527 25.10 -13.89 -12.23
N LEU A 528 23.91 -14.08 -11.64
CA LEU A 528 22.67 -14.21 -12.40
C LEU A 528 22.26 -12.90 -13.08
N ASN A 529 22.66 -11.74 -12.55
CA ASN A 529 22.43 -10.43 -13.17
C ASN A 529 23.55 -10.06 -14.18
N ARG A 530 24.32 -11.06 -14.64
CA ARG A 530 25.22 -11.02 -15.81
C ARG A 530 24.96 -12.18 -16.76
N ASN A 531 23.84 -12.89 -16.63
CA ASN A 531 23.60 -14.17 -17.31
C ASN A 531 22.44 -14.15 -18.33
N PHE A 532 21.68 -13.06 -18.43
CA PHE A 532 20.65 -12.92 -19.44
C PHE A 532 21.26 -12.57 -20.81
N PRO A 533 20.60 -12.94 -21.93
CA PRO A 533 20.92 -12.39 -23.25
C PRO A 533 20.87 -10.85 -23.23
N ASP A 534 21.85 -10.22 -23.84
CA ASP A 534 21.99 -8.76 -23.86
C ASP A 534 21.56 -8.19 -25.23
N TYR A 535 21.13 -6.92 -25.26
CA TYR A 535 20.67 -6.25 -26.48
C TYR A 535 21.77 -5.51 -27.25
N PHE A 536 22.79 -5.03 -26.53
CA PHE A 536 23.85 -4.18 -27.09
C PHE A 536 25.19 -4.91 -27.24
N ALA A 537 25.37 -6.05 -26.56
CA ALA A 537 26.55 -6.92 -26.63
C ALA A 537 26.17 -8.40 -26.71
N THR A 538 27.09 -9.26 -27.16
CA THR A 538 26.89 -10.71 -27.11
C THR A 538 27.28 -11.25 -25.73
N ASN A 539 26.30 -11.63 -24.91
CA ASN A 539 26.59 -12.39 -23.70
C ASN A 539 26.95 -13.84 -24.06
N THR A 540 28.14 -14.29 -23.65
CA THR A 540 28.67 -15.65 -23.90
C THR A 540 28.68 -16.53 -22.65
N ALA A 541 28.23 -16.03 -21.50
CA ALA A 541 28.12 -16.83 -20.28
C ALA A 541 27.11 -17.99 -20.45
N PRO A 542 27.44 -19.24 -20.06
CA PRO A 542 26.49 -20.34 -20.10
C PRO A 542 25.21 -20.03 -19.30
N THR A 543 24.05 -20.16 -19.93
CA THR A 543 22.76 -19.89 -19.29
C THR A 543 22.54 -20.83 -18.10
N GLN A 544 22.36 -20.24 -16.92
CA GLN A 544 22.10 -20.96 -15.67
C GLN A 544 20.62 -21.42 -15.59
N PRO A 545 20.30 -22.48 -14.83
CA PRO A 545 18.94 -22.98 -14.74
C PRO A 545 17.98 -21.96 -14.11
N GLU A 546 18.45 -21.13 -13.17
CA GLU A 546 17.67 -20.04 -12.57
C GLU A 546 17.29 -18.99 -13.62
N THR A 547 18.26 -18.53 -14.41
CA THR A 547 18.06 -17.60 -15.54
C THR A 547 17.08 -18.17 -16.56
N SER A 548 17.27 -19.44 -16.94
CA SER A 548 16.41 -20.14 -17.90
C SER A 548 14.97 -20.24 -17.41
N ALA A 549 14.76 -20.55 -16.12
CA ALA A 549 13.43 -20.59 -15.52
C ALA A 549 12.74 -19.22 -15.57
N VAL A 550 13.43 -18.15 -15.15
CA VAL A 550 12.87 -16.78 -15.15
C VAL A 550 12.59 -16.26 -16.57
N MET A 551 13.46 -16.55 -17.55
CA MET A 551 13.20 -16.21 -18.96
C MET A 551 11.94 -16.91 -19.49
N ASN A 552 11.83 -18.23 -19.28
CA ASN A 552 10.67 -19.01 -19.72
C ASN A 552 9.37 -18.53 -19.06
N TRP A 553 9.40 -18.30 -17.74
CA TRP A 553 8.26 -17.78 -16.97
C TRP A 553 7.80 -16.41 -17.46
N THR A 554 8.75 -15.49 -17.71
CA THR A 554 8.44 -14.13 -18.16
C THR A 554 7.84 -14.09 -19.57
N LEU A 555 8.16 -15.07 -20.44
CA LEU A 555 7.57 -15.19 -21.78
C LEU A 555 6.23 -15.97 -21.80
N GLN A 556 5.90 -16.69 -20.73
CA GLN A 556 4.64 -17.44 -20.61
C GLN A 556 3.45 -16.60 -20.10
N ILE A 557 3.73 -15.52 -19.34
CA ILE A 557 2.73 -14.64 -18.74
C ILE A 557 2.93 -13.22 -19.30
N PRO A 558 1.88 -12.50 -19.72
CA PRO A 558 2.00 -11.12 -20.19
C PRO A 558 2.24 -10.15 -19.02
N PHE A 559 3.45 -10.17 -18.46
CA PHE A 559 3.87 -9.27 -17.39
C PHE A 559 4.01 -7.84 -17.91
N VAL A 560 3.33 -6.90 -17.26
CA VAL A 560 3.27 -5.50 -17.69
C VAL A 560 4.28 -4.64 -16.93
N LEU A 561 4.38 -4.85 -15.62
CA LEU A 561 5.24 -4.13 -14.68
C LEU A 561 5.97 -5.13 -13.78
N SER A 562 7.20 -4.79 -13.43
CA SER A 562 8.09 -5.63 -12.64
C SER A 562 9.06 -4.78 -11.83
N ALA A 563 9.63 -5.38 -10.78
CA ALA A 563 10.95 -4.98 -10.30
C ALA A 563 11.69 -6.16 -9.68
N ASN A 564 13.01 -6.07 -9.69
CA ASN A 564 13.90 -6.95 -8.97
C ASN A 564 14.49 -6.20 -7.76
N LEU A 565 14.76 -6.91 -6.64
CA LEU A 565 15.16 -6.32 -5.36
C LEU A 565 16.56 -6.78 -4.94
N HIS A 566 17.39 -5.79 -4.62
CA HIS A 566 18.83 -5.86 -4.40
C HIS A 566 19.29 -5.15 -3.12
N GLY A 567 20.58 -5.29 -2.80
CA GLY A 567 21.22 -4.59 -1.70
C GLY A 567 22.70 -4.31 -1.99
N GLY A 568 23.20 -3.26 -1.34
CA GLY A 568 24.52 -2.67 -1.57
C GLY A 568 24.42 -1.15 -1.74
N ALA A 569 23.32 -0.66 -2.31
CA ALA A 569 22.99 0.78 -2.39
C ALA A 569 21.60 1.07 -1.81
N LEU A 570 21.10 2.31 -2.01
CA LEU A 570 19.73 2.71 -1.66
C LEU A 570 19.17 3.67 -2.72
N LEU A 571 18.60 3.12 -3.80
CA LEU A 571 18.15 3.84 -5.00
C LEU A 571 17.18 3.00 -5.85
N VAL A 572 16.56 3.64 -6.85
CA VAL A 572 15.95 2.91 -7.99
C VAL A 572 16.79 3.07 -9.25
N ASN A 573 17.32 1.96 -9.74
CA ASN A 573 18.02 1.84 -11.01
C ASN A 573 17.02 1.51 -12.12
N TYR A 574 17.14 2.16 -13.28
CA TYR A 574 16.24 1.96 -14.42
C TYR A 574 16.96 1.92 -15.79
N PRO A 575 16.33 1.31 -16.82
CA PRO A 575 16.95 1.09 -18.12
C PRO A 575 17.44 2.36 -18.85
N PHE A 576 18.44 2.26 -19.72
CA PHE A 576 19.27 1.06 -19.95
C PHE A 576 20.44 0.94 -18.97
N ASP A 577 20.78 -0.30 -18.65
CA ASP A 577 21.91 -0.72 -17.82
C ASP A 577 23.25 -0.71 -18.58
N ASN A 578 23.26 -0.75 -19.92
CA ASN A 578 24.49 -0.59 -20.72
C ASN A 578 24.24 0.02 -22.11
N TYR A 579 25.27 -0.05 -22.97
CA TYR A 579 25.26 0.41 -24.37
C TYR A 579 26.41 -0.27 -25.16
N PRO A 580 26.45 -0.16 -26.51
CA PRO A 580 27.47 -0.84 -27.31
C PRO A 580 28.88 -0.37 -26.97
N ASN A 581 29.77 -1.31 -26.65
CA ASN A 581 31.17 -1.08 -26.25
C ASN A 581 31.32 -0.20 -24.99
N ALA A 582 30.48 -0.42 -23.97
CA ALA A 582 30.44 0.42 -22.77
C ALA A 582 31.78 0.53 -22.01
N ASN A 583 32.59 -0.54 -21.97
CA ASN A 583 33.97 -0.55 -21.44
C ASN A 583 34.10 0.11 -20.04
N ASP A 584 33.15 -0.16 -19.14
CA ASP A 584 33.06 0.37 -17.78
C ASP A 584 32.96 1.92 -17.67
N ILE A 585 32.67 2.62 -18.78
CA ILE A 585 32.48 4.07 -18.82
C ILE A 585 31.03 4.43 -18.44
N GLN A 586 30.87 5.22 -17.38
CA GLN A 586 29.59 5.80 -16.97
C GLN A 586 29.01 6.73 -18.04
N LYS A 587 27.74 6.52 -18.40
CA LYS A 587 27.03 7.33 -19.41
C LYS A 587 25.52 7.14 -19.30
N TYR A 588 24.75 8.23 -19.33
CA TYR A 588 23.29 8.14 -19.42
C TYR A 588 22.84 7.54 -20.77
N VAL A 589 21.99 6.50 -20.74
CA VAL A 589 21.47 5.83 -21.94
C VAL A 589 19.94 5.84 -21.92
N THR A 590 19.39 6.88 -22.54
CA THR A 590 17.94 7.11 -22.68
C THR A 590 17.24 5.92 -23.34
N SER A 591 16.21 5.40 -22.67
CA SER A 591 15.32 4.37 -23.22
C SER A 591 14.13 4.98 -24.00
N PRO A 592 13.45 4.24 -24.90
CA PRO A 592 12.24 4.73 -25.57
C PRO A 592 11.09 5.13 -24.63
N ASP A 593 11.09 4.61 -23.40
CA ASP A 593 10.12 4.89 -22.34
C ASP A 593 10.78 5.55 -21.11
N ASP A 594 11.86 6.31 -21.31
CA ASP A 594 12.62 7.01 -20.25
C ASP A 594 11.72 7.82 -19.31
N ASP A 595 10.72 8.49 -19.87
CA ASP A 595 9.71 9.28 -19.17
C ASP A 595 8.89 8.41 -18.19
N VAL A 596 8.47 7.23 -18.64
CA VAL A 596 7.73 6.26 -17.84
C VAL A 596 8.66 5.64 -16.80
N PHE A 597 9.89 5.27 -17.13
CA PHE A 597 10.84 4.70 -16.19
C PHE A 597 11.25 5.68 -15.08
N ILE A 598 11.51 6.94 -15.39
CA ILE A 598 11.74 8.00 -14.38
C ILE A 598 10.48 8.15 -13.50
N SER A 599 9.28 8.16 -14.07
CA SER A 599 8.01 8.27 -13.33
C SER A 599 7.75 7.06 -12.41
N LEU A 600 8.03 5.84 -12.86
CA LEU A 600 7.95 4.62 -12.07
C LEU A 600 8.98 4.64 -10.92
N SER A 601 10.23 4.99 -11.23
CA SER A 601 11.33 5.07 -10.27
C SER A 601 11.08 6.11 -9.19
N LYS A 602 10.60 7.31 -9.56
CA LYS A 602 10.17 8.34 -8.60
C LYS A 602 8.94 7.92 -7.80
N THR A 603 8.02 7.13 -8.38
CA THR A 603 6.86 6.61 -7.63
C THR A 603 7.30 5.71 -6.47
N TYR A 604 8.38 4.94 -6.63
CA TYR A 604 8.95 4.15 -5.54
C TYR A 604 9.81 5.02 -4.60
N SER A 605 10.79 5.75 -5.14
CA SER A 605 11.77 6.50 -4.35
C SER A 605 11.14 7.56 -3.41
N TYR A 606 10.14 8.32 -3.88
CA TYR A 606 9.39 9.29 -3.06
C TYR A 606 8.34 8.65 -2.14
N LYS A 607 8.16 7.32 -2.19
CA LYS A 607 7.29 6.54 -1.29
C LYS A 607 8.08 5.63 -0.36
N HIS A 608 9.39 5.49 -0.58
CA HIS A 608 10.31 4.93 0.38
C HIS A 608 10.59 5.97 1.46
N ASN A 609 10.73 5.56 2.72
CA ASN A 609 10.89 6.48 3.86
C ASN A 609 12.17 7.36 3.84
N ASN A 610 13.04 7.30 2.82
CA ASN A 610 14.29 8.08 2.78
C ASN A 610 15.01 8.09 1.42
N MET A 611 14.68 7.19 0.48
CA MET A 611 15.47 6.96 -0.74
C MET A 611 15.64 8.24 -1.57
N PHE A 612 14.58 9.04 -1.70
CA PHE A 612 14.57 10.28 -2.47
C PHE A 612 15.58 11.35 -2.02
N TYR A 613 16.12 11.27 -0.80
CA TYR A 613 17.23 12.14 -0.37
C TYR A 613 18.51 11.90 -1.17
N GLY A 614 18.70 10.69 -1.71
CA GLY A 614 19.75 10.35 -2.66
C GLY A 614 21.17 10.20 -2.11
N ASN A 615 21.45 10.68 -0.90
CA ASN A 615 22.78 10.77 -0.30
C ASN A 615 23.08 9.61 0.67
N HIS A 616 22.86 8.38 0.20
CA HIS A 616 22.93 7.15 1.02
C HIS A 616 24.14 6.30 0.68
N CYS A 617 24.54 5.43 1.61
CA CYS A 617 25.61 4.43 1.47
C CYS A 617 27.04 4.97 1.19
N GLY A 618 27.18 6.27 0.94
CA GLY A 618 28.41 6.93 0.47
C GLY A 618 28.26 7.57 -0.92
N ASP A 619 27.16 7.27 -1.61
CA ASP A 619 26.85 7.72 -2.97
C ASP A 619 25.94 8.97 -2.99
N VAL A 620 25.67 9.50 -4.20
CA VAL A 620 24.77 10.63 -4.43
C VAL A 620 23.94 10.41 -5.70
N PHE A 621 22.66 10.06 -5.54
CA PHE A 621 21.69 9.86 -6.61
C PHE A 621 20.50 10.83 -6.48
N PRO A 622 20.46 11.94 -7.25
CA PRO A 622 19.36 12.89 -7.19
C PRO A 622 17.99 12.22 -7.34
N ASP A 623 17.01 12.66 -6.54
CA ASP A 623 15.68 12.05 -6.41
C ASP A 623 15.68 10.56 -5.99
N GLY A 624 16.81 9.99 -5.55
CA GLY A 624 16.96 8.58 -5.17
C GLY A 624 16.87 7.62 -6.36
N ILE A 625 17.18 8.07 -7.58
CA ILE A 625 17.09 7.27 -8.80
C ILE A 625 18.36 7.38 -9.66
N THR A 626 18.64 6.38 -10.49
CA THR A 626 19.68 6.45 -11.52
C THR A 626 19.33 5.65 -12.77
N ASN A 627 19.77 6.12 -13.93
CA ASN A 627 19.90 5.27 -15.11
C ASN A 627 21.09 4.32 -14.88
N GLY A 628 20.95 3.03 -15.21
CA GLY A 628 21.97 2.02 -14.84
C GLY A 628 23.32 2.24 -15.50
N ALA A 629 23.34 2.49 -16.80
CA ALA A 629 24.56 2.82 -17.54
C ALA A 629 25.28 4.09 -17.04
N LEU A 630 24.55 5.02 -16.38
CA LEU A 630 25.15 6.19 -15.74
C LEU A 630 25.81 5.84 -14.39
N TRP A 631 25.27 4.87 -13.65
CA TRP A 631 25.84 4.45 -12.37
C TRP A 631 27.07 3.54 -12.58
N TYR A 632 26.91 2.44 -13.29
CA TYR A 632 28.00 1.63 -13.85
C TYR A 632 27.41 0.66 -14.88
N PRO A 633 27.97 0.55 -16.10
CA PRO A 633 27.34 -0.25 -17.14
C PRO A 633 27.46 -1.76 -16.89
N ILE A 634 26.38 -2.53 -17.09
CA ILE A 634 26.35 -3.99 -16.89
C ILE A 634 25.81 -4.75 -18.11
N THR A 635 26.49 -5.82 -18.50
CA THR A 635 26.07 -6.68 -19.62
C THR A 635 25.32 -7.91 -19.12
N GLY A 636 24.18 -8.21 -19.74
CA GLY A 636 23.37 -9.39 -19.44
C GLY A 636 22.53 -9.28 -18.16
N GLY A 637 22.07 -8.07 -17.84
CA GLY A 637 21.16 -7.80 -16.73
C GLY A 637 19.72 -8.25 -17.00
N MET A 638 19.00 -8.62 -15.94
CA MET A 638 17.61 -9.10 -16.03
C MET A 638 16.61 -7.98 -16.39
N GLN A 639 16.87 -6.78 -15.88
CA GLN A 639 16.02 -5.59 -16.04
C GLN A 639 15.81 -5.23 -17.52
N ASP A 640 16.92 -5.05 -18.25
CA ASP A 640 16.89 -4.67 -19.67
C ASP A 640 16.36 -5.81 -20.55
N TRP A 641 16.66 -7.07 -20.21
CA TRP A 641 16.12 -8.24 -20.90
C TRP A 641 14.58 -8.28 -20.83
N ASN A 642 14.00 -7.98 -19.66
CA ASN A 642 12.53 -7.89 -19.49
C ASN A 642 11.91 -6.85 -20.44
N TYR A 643 12.51 -5.66 -20.50
CA TYR A 643 12.00 -4.55 -21.29
C TYR A 643 12.15 -4.78 -22.80
N ILE A 644 13.29 -5.30 -23.25
CA ILE A 644 13.55 -5.58 -24.67
C ILE A 644 12.77 -6.80 -25.18
N GLN A 645 12.80 -7.94 -24.47
CA GLN A 645 12.34 -9.23 -25.01
C GLN A 645 10.89 -9.54 -24.71
N ALA A 646 10.38 -9.14 -23.53
CA ALA A 646 8.98 -9.35 -23.13
C ALA A 646 8.12 -8.08 -23.26
N GLY A 647 8.74 -6.90 -23.36
CA GLY A 647 8.05 -5.61 -23.28
C GLY A 647 7.59 -5.25 -21.86
N CYS A 648 8.04 -6.01 -20.86
CA CYS A 648 7.72 -5.82 -19.44
C CYS A 648 8.60 -4.70 -18.87
N MET A 649 7.99 -3.67 -18.28
CA MET A 649 8.78 -2.60 -17.65
C MET A 649 9.31 -3.09 -16.31
N GLU A 650 10.62 -3.32 -16.22
CA GLU A 650 11.32 -3.70 -15.00
C GLU A 650 12.25 -2.58 -14.53
N VAL A 651 12.33 -2.36 -13.22
CA VAL A 651 13.36 -1.54 -12.56
C VAL A 651 14.09 -2.38 -11.51
N THR A 652 15.28 -1.94 -11.13
CA THR A 652 16.12 -2.59 -10.13
C THR A 652 16.08 -1.76 -8.85
N LEU A 653 15.61 -2.36 -7.75
CA LEU A 653 15.38 -1.70 -6.46
C LEU A 653 16.50 -2.06 -5.50
N GLU A 654 17.44 -1.15 -5.30
CA GLU A 654 18.46 -1.24 -4.24
C GLU A 654 17.83 -0.72 -2.95
N ILE A 655 17.49 -1.60 -2.00
CA ILE A 655 16.66 -1.25 -0.84
C ILE A 655 17.41 -1.25 0.50
N SER A 656 18.74 -1.44 0.49
CA SER A 656 19.55 -1.53 1.71
C SER A 656 21.05 -1.44 1.42
N CYS A 657 21.75 -0.44 2.00
CA CYS A 657 23.21 -0.32 1.87
C CYS A 657 23.99 -1.57 2.35
N CYS A 658 23.47 -2.28 3.35
CA CYS A 658 24.04 -3.52 3.85
C CYS A 658 23.31 -4.70 3.19
N LYS A 659 24.04 -5.54 2.46
CA LYS A 659 23.51 -6.70 1.72
C LYS A 659 22.80 -7.73 2.61
N TYR A 660 23.47 -8.16 3.69
CA TYR A 660 22.96 -9.10 4.68
C TYR A 660 23.04 -8.49 6.10
N PRO A 661 22.10 -7.61 6.48
CA PRO A 661 22.13 -6.94 7.78
C PRO A 661 21.72 -7.87 8.94
N ALA A 662 21.75 -7.38 10.18
CA ALA A 662 21.32 -8.17 11.34
C ALA A 662 19.78 -8.18 11.48
N PRO A 663 19.14 -9.28 11.94
CA PRO A 663 17.68 -9.49 11.85
C PRO A 663 16.82 -8.36 12.44
N GLN A 664 17.27 -7.74 13.53
CA GLN A 664 16.56 -6.66 14.22
C GLN A 664 16.36 -5.39 13.36
N THR A 665 16.96 -5.31 12.18
CA THR A 665 16.78 -4.22 11.21
C THR A 665 15.63 -4.46 10.21
N LEU A 666 15.17 -5.70 10.05
CA LEU A 666 14.11 -6.08 9.11
C LEU A 666 12.78 -5.33 9.32
N PRO A 667 12.31 -5.02 10.57
CA PRO A 667 11.13 -4.19 10.76
C PRO A 667 11.29 -2.76 10.19
N GLY A 668 12.51 -2.22 10.22
CA GLY A 668 12.85 -0.93 9.63
C GLY A 668 12.74 -0.97 8.11
N PHE A 669 13.45 -1.91 7.47
CA PHE A 669 13.38 -2.08 6.01
C PHE A 669 11.95 -2.36 5.52
N TRP A 670 11.16 -3.15 6.24
CA TRP A 670 9.74 -3.34 5.91
C TRP A 670 8.95 -2.04 5.97
N ASN A 671 9.05 -1.28 7.07
CA ASN A 671 8.36 0.00 7.21
C ASN A 671 8.80 1.03 6.15
N ASP A 672 10.07 1.00 5.75
CA ASP A 672 10.65 1.88 4.74
C ASP A 672 10.19 1.56 3.31
N ASN A 673 9.97 0.27 3.00
CA ASN A 673 9.63 -0.19 1.65
C ASN A 673 8.13 -0.45 1.41
N LYS A 674 7.35 -0.72 2.47
CA LYS A 674 5.96 -1.19 2.38
C LYS A 674 5.07 -0.36 1.44
N GLN A 675 5.01 0.96 1.63
CA GLN A 675 4.14 1.81 0.82
C GLN A 675 4.67 1.98 -0.61
N ALA A 676 5.99 2.05 -0.77
CA ALA A 676 6.65 2.12 -2.08
C ALA A 676 6.32 0.88 -2.95
N LEU A 677 6.37 -0.32 -2.37
CA LEU A 677 6.06 -1.58 -3.04
C LEU A 677 4.60 -1.65 -3.53
N VAL A 678 3.67 -1.13 -2.73
CA VAL A 678 2.24 -1.11 -3.07
C VAL A 678 1.95 -0.04 -4.13
N ASP A 679 2.40 1.20 -3.93
CA ASP A 679 2.15 2.32 -4.85
C ASP A 679 2.83 2.13 -6.21
N PHE A 680 4.01 1.50 -6.26
CA PHE A 680 4.70 1.17 -7.50
C PHE A 680 3.90 0.18 -8.34
N LEU A 681 3.49 -0.98 -7.80
CA LEU A 681 2.76 -1.97 -8.60
C LEU A 681 1.39 -1.45 -9.07
N MET A 682 0.74 -0.56 -8.32
CA MET A 682 -0.51 0.08 -8.75
C MET A 682 -0.35 0.92 -10.03
N ARG A 683 0.87 1.34 -10.42
CA ARG A 683 1.13 2.03 -11.70
C ARG A 683 0.86 1.19 -12.93
N VAL A 684 0.71 -0.14 -12.80
CA VAL A 684 0.24 -1.01 -13.89
C VAL A 684 -1.15 -0.62 -14.42
N HIS A 685 -1.91 0.15 -13.65
CA HIS A 685 -3.22 0.64 -14.05
C HIS A 685 -3.21 1.96 -14.84
N SER A 686 -2.05 2.51 -15.22
CA SER A 686 -1.92 3.70 -16.07
C SER A 686 -1.60 3.36 -17.54
N GLY A 687 -1.71 4.33 -18.46
CA GLY A 687 -1.36 4.16 -19.87
C GLY A 687 -2.52 3.74 -20.78
N VAL A 688 -2.46 2.55 -21.38
CA VAL A 688 -3.49 2.02 -22.30
C VAL A 688 -3.70 0.51 -22.12
N LYS A 689 -4.93 0.02 -22.25
CA LYS A 689 -5.25 -1.42 -22.32
C LYS A 689 -6.43 -1.76 -23.24
N GLY A 690 -6.35 -2.90 -23.91
CA GLY A 690 -7.26 -3.24 -25.01
C GLY A 690 -7.38 -4.74 -25.30
N ILE A 691 -8.30 -5.09 -26.20
CA ILE A 691 -8.40 -6.40 -26.87
C ILE A 691 -8.32 -6.18 -28.38
N ILE A 692 -7.62 -7.08 -29.08
CA ILE A 692 -7.49 -7.10 -30.53
C ILE A 692 -8.44 -8.16 -31.11
N TYR A 693 -9.29 -7.75 -32.04
CA TYR A 693 -10.25 -8.58 -32.74
C TYR A 693 -10.01 -8.55 -34.26
N ASP A 694 -10.12 -9.71 -34.90
CA ASP A 694 -10.09 -9.86 -36.36
C ASP A 694 -11.38 -9.36 -37.03
N GLN A 695 -11.52 -9.61 -38.34
CA GLN A 695 -12.73 -9.24 -39.09
C GLN A 695 -13.96 -10.06 -38.70
N ASP A 696 -13.78 -11.30 -38.24
CA ASP A 696 -14.85 -12.20 -37.81
C ASP A 696 -15.24 -11.96 -36.34
N GLY A 697 -14.57 -11.02 -35.66
CA GLY A 697 -14.81 -10.66 -34.26
C GLY A 697 -14.15 -11.59 -33.24
N LYS A 698 -13.24 -12.47 -33.69
CA LYS A 698 -12.47 -13.38 -32.84
C LYS A 698 -11.17 -12.69 -32.38
N VAL A 699 -10.68 -13.07 -31.20
CA VAL A 699 -9.49 -12.45 -30.59
C VAL A 699 -8.19 -12.85 -31.29
N VAL A 700 -7.23 -11.92 -31.39
CA VAL A 700 -5.95 -12.09 -32.08
C VAL A 700 -4.80 -12.27 -31.07
N PRO A 701 -4.37 -13.51 -30.77
CA PRO A 701 -3.37 -13.79 -29.77
C PRO A 701 -1.93 -13.55 -30.26
N LEU A 702 -1.02 -13.22 -29.34
CA LEU A 702 0.42 -13.07 -29.59
C LEU A 702 0.81 -12.07 -30.70
N ALA A 703 -0.11 -11.18 -31.09
CA ALA A 703 0.16 -10.10 -32.04
C ALA A 703 1.25 -9.18 -31.49
N THR A 704 2.09 -8.63 -32.36
CA THR A 704 3.17 -7.71 -31.97
C THR A 704 2.64 -6.27 -32.02
N LEU A 705 2.89 -5.52 -30.95
CA LEU A 705 2.50 -4.11 -30.80
C LEU A 705 3.72 -3.22 -30.54
N LYS A 706 3.63 -1.97 -31.00
CA LYS A 706 4.55 -0.89 -30.63
C LYS A 706 3.77 0.41 -30.38
N ILE A 707 4.39 1.35 -29.67
CA ILE A 707 3.97 2.75 -29.68
C ILE A 707 4.82 3.48 -30.72
N LYS A 708 4.18 4.17 -31.66
CA LYS A 708 4.85 4.89 -32.74
C LYS A 708 5.83 5.92 -32.18
N GLY A 709 7.09 5.85 -32.60
CA GLY A 709 8.19 6.65 -32.06
C GLY A 709 8.90 6.06 -30.85
N ARG A 710 8.43 4.92 -30.29
CA ARG A 710 9.14 4.12 -29.27
C ARG A 710 9.66 2.80 -29.87
N GLU A 711 10.20 2.89 -31.08
CA GLU A 711 10.36 1.77 -32.02
C GLU A 711 11.28 0.62 -31.59
N MET A 712 12.16 0.84 -30.60
CA MET A 712 13.14 -0.16 -30.17
C MET A 712 12.47 -1.36 -29.46
N VAL A 713 11.35 -1.12 -28.76
CA VAL A 713 10.66 -2.13 -27.95
C VAL A 713 9.30 -2.48 -28.55
N SER A 714 9.00 -3.77 -28.58
CA SER A 714 7.66 -4.29 -28.83
C SER A 714 7.14 -5.03 -27.62
N PHE A 715 5.82 -5.04 -27.49
CA PHE A 715 5.08 -5.86 -26.52
C PHE A 715 4.08 -6.71 -27.29
N ARG A 716 3.47 -7.71 -26.64
CA ARG A 716 2.62 -8.70 -27.33
C ARG A 716 1.23 -8.81 -26.71
N SER A 717 0.24 -9.18 -27.51
CA SER A 717 -1.07 -9.52 -26.99
C SER A 717 -1.06 -10.90 -26.29
N SER A 718 -1.90 -11.06 -25.26
CA SER A 718 -2.09 -12.32 -24.53
C SER A 718 -2.64 -13.43 -25.43
N LYS A 719 -2.72 -14.66 -24.92
CA LYS A 719 -3.42 -15.76 -25.60
C LYS A 719 -4.94 -15.52 -25.80
N TYR A 720 -5.49 -14.46 -25.20
CA TYR A 720 -6.87 -13.98 -25.37
C TYR A 720 -6.94 -12.67 -26.17
N GLY A 721 -5.84 -12.25 -26.80
CA GLY A 721 -5.76 -11.03 -27.63
C GLY A 721 -5.72 -9.72 -26.85
N GLU A 722 -5.50 -9.77 -25.54
CA GLU A 722 -5.46 -8.60 -24.65
C GLU A 722 -4.09 -7.92 -24.67
N TYR A 723 -4.00 -6.62 -24.44
CA TYR A 723 -2.72 -5.94 -24.25
C TYR A 723 -2.82 -4.82 -23.22
N TRP A 724 -1.67 -4.44 -22.66
CA TRP A 724 -1.48 -3.34 -21.72
C TRP A 724 -0.14 -2.65 -22.04
N ARG A 725 -0.08 -1.33 -21.93
CA ARG A 725 1.19 -0.57 -21.96
C ARG A 725 1.09 0.63 -21.05
N ILE A 726 2.01 0.76 -20.09
CA ILE A 726 2.10 1.93 -19.22
C ILE A 726 2.67 3.09 -20.04
N LEU A 727 2.03 4.25 -19.93
CA LEU A 727 2.39 5.51 -20.60
C LEU A 727 2.01 6.66 -19.66
N LEU A 728 2.67 7.81 -19.81
CA LEU A 728 2.30 9.06 -19.14
C LEU A 728 1.14 9.76 -19.87
N PRO A 729 0.51 10.80 -19.30
CA PRO A 729 -0.53 11.56 -20.00
C PRO A 729 0.00 12.24 -21.27
N GLY A 730 -0.71 12.06 -22.38
CA GLY A 730 -0.30 12.54 -23.70
C GLY A 730 -1.01 11.81 -24.85
N THR A 731 -0.83 12.30 -26.08
CA THR A 731 -1.38 11.68 -27.29
C THR A 731 -0.36 10.73 -27.92
N TYR A 732 -0.77 9.50 -28.19
CA TYR A 732 0.08 8.45 -28.74
C TYR A 732 -0.57 7.79 -29.96
N THR A 733 0.20 6.98 -30.69
CA THR A 733 -0.32 6.11 -31.76
C THR A 733 0.15 4.68 -31.54
N LEU A 734 -0.80 3.77 -31.37
CA LEU A 734 -0.55 2.32 -31.28
C LEU A 734 -0.36 1.77 -32.70
N GLN A 735 0.67 0.96 -32.89
CA GLN A 735 0.90 0.18 -34.09
C GLN A 735 0.70 -1.31 -33.76
N VAL A 736 -0.22 -1.96 -34.49
CA VAL A 736 -0.45 -3.41 -34.41
C VAL A 736 0.02 -4.07 -35.70
N PHE A 737 0.96 -5.00 -35.59
CA PHE A 737 1.62 -5.64 -36.73
C PHE A 737 0.92 -6.94 -37.14
N ASN A 738 0.81 -7.17 -38.44
CA ASN A 738 0.37 -8.40 -39.08
C ASN A 738 1.32 -8.73 -40.24
N GLY A 739 2.36 -9.52 -39.97
CA GLY A 739 3.44 -9.74 -40.93
C GLY A 739 4.10 -8.41 -41.31
N THR A 740 3.97 -8.01 -42.58
CA THR A 740 4.44 -6.72 -43.12
C THR A 740 3.44 -5.57 -42.99
N ASN A 741 2.16 -5.86 -42.69
CA ASN A 741 1.12 -4.84 -42.58
C ASN A 741 1.06 -4.25 -41.16
N VAL A 742 0.77 -2.95 -41.05
CA VAL A 742 0.64 -2.24 -39.77
C VAL A 742 -0.69 -1.52 -39.70
N ILE A 743 -1.44 -1.74 -38.61
CA ILE A 743 -2.64 -0.97 -38.28
C ILE A 743 -2.28 0.09 -37.26
N GLU A 744 -2.44 1.37 -37.60
CA GLU A 744 -2.25 2.49 -36.69
C GLU A 744 -3.57 2.95 -36.05
N ARG A 745 -3.55 3.27 -34.75
CA ARG A 745 -4.66 3.93 -34.04
C ARG A 745 -4.12 4.96 -33.05
N SER A 746 -4.50 6.23 -33.24
CA SER A 746 -4.24 7.29 -32.27
C SER A 746 -5.14 7.17 -31.04
N PHE A 747 -4.62 7.52 -29.87
CA PHE A 747 -5.35 7.54 -28.61
C PHE A 747 -4.70 8.52 -27.63
N ASP A 748 -5.48 9.04 -26.70
CA ASP A 748 -5.00 9.88 -25.61
C ASP A 748 -4.89 9.08 -24.31
N VAL A 749 -3.85 9.37 -23.53
CA VAL A 749 -3.67 8.90 -22.15
C VAL A 749 -3.99 10.07 -21.23
N HIS A 750 -4.83 9.83 -20.24
CA HIS A 750 -5.17 10.81 -19.21
C HIS A 750 -4.48 10.46 -17.88
N ASN A 751 -4.43 11.41 -16.94
CA ASN A 751 -3.82 11.13 -15.64
C ASN A 751 -4.69 10.15 -14.83
N GLY A 752 -4.04 9.18 -14.16
CA GLY A 752 -4.71 8.08 -13.47
C GLY A 752 -4.78 6.81 -14.32
N GLN A 753 -5.98 6.46 -14.79
CA GLN A 753 -6.26 5.12 -15.33
C GLN A 753 -5.94 4.94 -16.82
N ALA A 754 -5.62 3.70 -17.17
CA ALA A 754 -5.29 3.26 -18.51
C ALA A 754 -6.48 3.40 -19.48
N THR A 755 -6.28 4.15 -20.56
CA THR A 755 -7.26 4.35 -21.63
C THR A 755 -7.70 3.01 -22.22
N ARG A 756 -9.01 2.83 -22.40
CA ARG A 756 -9.59 1.65 -23.04
C ARG A 756 -9.54 1.80 -24.56
N LEU A 757 -8.75 0.96 -25.24
CA LEU A 757 -8.61 0.98 -26.70
C LEU A 757 -8.78 -0.41 -27.30
N ASP A 758 -9.97 -0.74 -27.81
CA ASP A 758 -10.20 -2.00 -28.54
C ASP A 758 -9.91 -1.86 -30.03
N ILE A 759 -9.15 -2.80 -30.57
CA ILE A 759 -8.80 -2.87 -31.98
C ILE A 759 -9.75 -3.86 -32.64
N ARG A 760 -10.54 -3.42 -33.62
CA ARG A 760 -11.50 -4.24 -34.36
C ARG A 760 -11.17 -4.27 -35.85
N SER A 761 -11.60 -5.34 -36.51
CA SER A 761 -11.40 -5.56 -37.95
C SER A 761 -9.92 -5.71 -38.34
N TRP A 762 -9.13 -6.40 -37.52
CA TRP A 762 -7.77 -6.82 -37.89
C TRP A 762 -7.86 -7.84 -39.04
N THR A 763 -7.47 -7.42 -40.25
CA THR A 763 -7.30 -8.32 -41.40
C THR A 763 -6.10 -9.22 -41.17
N ALA A 764 -6.30 -10.54 -41.10
CA ALA A 764 -5.22 -11.49 -41.34
C ALA A 764 -4.72 -11.33 -42.79
N ALA A 765 -3.43 -11.60 -43.04
CA ALA A 765 -2.92 -11.58 -44.41
C ALA A 765 -3.47 -12.81 -45.16
N SER A 766 -4.20 -12.59 -46.25
CA SER A 766 -4.73 -13.66 -47.10
C SER A 766 -3.57 -14.53 -47.58
N HIS A 767 -3.57 -15.81 -47.21
CA HIS A 767 -2.55 -16.76 -47.66
C HIS A 767 -2.68 -16.95 -49.18
N SER A 768 -1.77 -16.33 -49.95
CA SER A 768 -1.63 -16.62 -51.36
C SER A 768 -1.06 -18.02 -51.52
N THR A 769 -1.90 -18.94 -51.99
CA THR A 769 -1.47 -20.30 -52.36
C THR A 769 -0.54 -20.23 -53.57
N ALA A 770 0.77 -20.22 -53.34
CA ALA A 770 1.80 -20.26 -54.37
C ALA A 770 2.65 -21.52 -54.20
N MET A 771 2.52 -22.46 -55.14
CA MET A 771 3.46 -23.58 -55.29
C MET A 771 4.84 -23.08 -55.76
N HIS A 772 5.85 -23.93 -55.60
CA HIS A 772 7.22 -23.73 -56.08
C HIS A 772 7.34 -23.06 -57.46
N GLN A 773 8.22 -22.07 -57.54
CA GLN A 773 9.42 -22.18 -58.39
C GLN A 773 10.56 -21.35 -57.78
N GLY A 774 11.81 -21.77 -58.03
CA GLY A 774 12.99 -21.25 -57.33
C GLY A 774 13.89 -20.36 -58.19
N GLY A 775 14.64 -19.48 -57.54
CA GLY A 775 15.71 -18.68 -58.14
C GLY A 775 16.61 -18.11 -57.05
N LEU A 776 17.83 -18.64 -56.90
CA LEU A 776 18.80 -18.14 -55.93
C LEU A 776 19.52 -16.89 -56.45
N LEU A 777 19.90 -16.01 -55.52
CA LEU A 777 21.24 -15.42 -55.49
C LEU A 777 21.70 -15.32 -54.02
N LEU A 778 23.01 -15.39 -53.77
CA LEU A 778 23.58 -15.85 -52.49
C LEU A 778 24.14 -14.73 -51.60
N GLY A 779 24.17 -14.98 -50.28
CA GLY A 779 24.61 -14.03 -49.25
C GLY A 779 25.08 -14.65 -47.92
N TYR A 780 25.72 -15.82 -47.96
CA TYR A 780 26.52 -16.47 -46.90
C TYR A 780 26.03 -16.47 -45.42
N VAL A 781 25.71 -17.68 -44.93
CA VAL A 781 25.74 -18.07 -43.50
C VAL A 781 26.47 -19.43 -43.39
N PRO A 782 27.42 -19.64 -42.45
CA PRO A 782 28.20 -20.87 -42.38
C PRO A 782 27.48 -22.03 -41.66
N PHE A 783 27.23 -23.09 -42.44
CA PHE A 783 26.97 -24.50 -42.09
C PHE A 783 26.97 -24.97 -40.62
N LEU A 784 25.86 -25.61 -40.23
CA LEU A 784 25.85 -26.77 -39.32
C LEU A 784 25.86 -28.07 -40.15
N PRO A 785 26.55 -29.15 -39.73
CA PRO A 785 26.49 -30.46 -40.40
C PRO A 785 25.26 -31.29 -39.95
N ILE A 786 24.77 -32.16 -40.84
CA ILE A 786 23.64 -33.08 -40.62
C ILE A 786 24.15 -34.52 -40.64
N PHE A 787 23.78 -35.34 -39.64
CA PHE A 787 23.62 -36.81 -39.66
C PHE A 787 23.40 -37.34 -38.21
N ILE A 788 22.55 -38.33 -37.87
CA ILE A 788 21.57 -39.17 -38.58
C ILE A 788 20.33 -39.34 -37.67
N MET A 789 19.12 -39.39 -38.24
CA MET A 789 17.95 -39.98 -37.56
C MET A 789 17.96 -41.51 -37.65
N LYS A 790 17.82 -42.21 -36.51
CA LYS A 790 17.31 -43.60 -36.48
C LYS A 790 16.41 -43.81 -35.27
N SER A 791 15.36 -44.62 -35.48
CA SER A 791 14.42 -45.15 -34.48
C SER A 791 13.60 -44.12 -33.69
N LEU A 792 12.41 -43.78 -34.22
CA LEU A 792 11.15 -44.27 -33.62
C LEU A 792 9.97 -44.08 -34.60
N ALA A 793 9.75 -45.08 -35.44
CA ALA A 793 8.63 -45.17 -36.37
C ALA A 793 8.04 -46.60 -36.34
N VAL A 794 7.65 -47.06 -35.15
CA VAL A 794 7.03 -48.38 -34.94
C VAL A 794 5.87 -48.22 -33.95
N GLN A 795 4.66 -48.55 -34.41
CA GLN A 795 3.33 -48.52 -33.75
C GLN A 795 2.38 -47.36 -34.14
N PHE A 796 1.92 -47.43 -35.39
CA PHE A 796 0.58 -46.96 -35.76
C PHE A 796 -0.03 -47.93 -36.79
N LEU A 797 -0.74 -48.97 -36.34
CA LEU A 797 -1.48 -49.92 -37.20
C LEU A 797 -2.50 -50.75 -36.36
N ALA A 798 -3.68 -51.01 -36.93
CA ALA A 798 -4.88 -51.63 -36.34
C ALA A 798 -5.55 -50.84 -35.18
N SER A 799 -6.88 -50.60 -35.12
CA SER A 799 -8.02 -50.75 -36.06
C SER A 799 -9.17 -49.81 -35.59
N ILE A 800 -10.10 -49.18 -36.34
CA ILE A 800 -10.56 -49.18 -37.76
C ILE A 800 -11.36 -50.43 -38.18
N ILE A 801 -12.68 -50.43 -38.48
CA ILE A 801 -13.84 -49.57 -38.05
C ILE A 801 -15.03 -50.56 -37.74
N VAL A 802 -16.36 -50.48 -37.99
CA VAL A 802 -17.39 -49.60 -38.63
C VAL A 802 -18.76 -49.89 -37.93
N PHE A 803 -19.81 -49.06 -38.09
CA PHE A 803 -21.25 -49.25 -37.72
C PHE A 803 -21.60 -49.25 -36.21
N ILE A 804 -22.44 -48.36 -35.63
CA ILE A 804 -23.74 -47.73 -35.98
C ILE A 804 -24.95 -48.67 -35.86
N SER A 805 -25.80 -48.48 -34.82
CA SER A 805 -27.29 -48.34 -34.87
C SER A 805 -28.01 -48.65 -33.53
N LEU A 806 -28.82 -47.69 -33.04
CA LEU A 806 -30.05 -47.88 -32.21
C LEU A 806 -29.90 -48.53 -30.79
N SER A 807 -30.76 -48.31 -29.78
CA SER A 807 -31.71 -47.22 -29.44
C SER A 807 -32.23 -47.37 -27.99
N PHE A 808 -32.87 -46.32 -27.46
CA PHE A 808 -33.62 -46.21 -26.18
C PHE A 808 -32.75 -46.25 -24.90
N SER A 809 -32.87 -45.37 -23.90
CA SER A 809 -33.91 -44.43 -23.40
C SER A 809 -34.95 -45.01 -22.42
N LYS A 810 -34.76 -44.70 -21.13
CA LYS A 810 -35.70 -44.14 -20.11
C LYS A 810 -34.88 -43.85 -18.84
N GLU A 811 -35.00 -42.72 -18.13
CA GLU A 811 -36.14 -42.13 -17.40
C GLU A 811 -36.55 -42.86 -16.10
N ASP A 812 -36.65 -42.05 -15.04
CA ASP A 812 -37.30 -42.23 -13.73
C ASP A 812 -36.82 -43.32 -12.75
N GLY A 813 -36.86 -42.99 -11.45
CA GLY A 813 -36.64 -43.93 -10.34
C GLY A 813 -36.19 -43.27 -9.03
N GLU A 814 -37.13 -43.03 -8.10
CA GLU A 814 -36.81 -42.76 -6.69
C GLU A 814 -36.26 -44.02 -5.99
N GLY A 815 -35.43 -43.87 -4.95
CA GLY A 815 -35.02 -45.03 -4.14
C GLY A 815 -34.12 -44.70 -2.94
N ARG A 816 -34.64 -44.90 -1.73
CA ARG A 816 -33.85 -45.08 -0.49
C ARG A 816 -33.43 -46.58 -0.46
N ASP A 817 -32.41 -47.06 0.24
CA ASP A 817 -31.98 -46.79 1.62
C ASP A 817 -30.48 -47.18 1.83
N HIS A 818 -29.91 -46.77 2.96
CA HIS A 818 -28.68 -47.37 3.52
C HIS A 818 -28.99 -48.70 4.25
N PRO A 819 -28.05 -49.67 4.35
CA PRO A 819 -27.19 -49.67 5.54
C PRO A 819 -25.77 -50.27 5.42
N THR A 820 -24.97 -49.93 6.44
CA THR A 820 -23.84 -50.71 7.04
C THR A 820 -22.52 -50.94 6.28
N TYR A 821 -21.51 -50.20 6.75
CA TYR A 821 -20.09 -50.49 6.88
C TYR A 821 -19.62 -51.96 6.83
N VAL A 822 -18.45 -52.15 6.18
CA VAL A 822 -17.38 -53.03 6.70
C VAL A 822 -16.07 -52.23 6.70
N VAL A 823 -15.28 -52.34 7.76
CA VAL A 823 -13.98 -51.66 7.92
C VAL A 823 -12.85 -52.59 7.49
N PHE A 824 -11.85 -52.05 6.78
CA PHE A 824 -10.52 -52.66 6.73
C PHE A 824 -9.43 -51.63 7.05
N ASP A 825 -8.69 -51.91 8.12
CA ASP A 825 -7.52 -51.17 8.59
C ASP A 825 -6.30 -52.10 8.49
N LYS A 826 -5.26 -51.69 7.75
CA LYS A 826 -3.86 -51.82 8.17
C LYS A 826 -2.86 -51.18 7.22
N LYS A 827 -1.83 -50.56 7.82
CA LYS A 827 -0.53 -50.28 7.18
C LYS A 827 0.24 -51.58 6.96
N ILE A 828 0.99 -51.69 5.86
CA ILE A 828 2.15 -52.58 5.72
C ILE A 828 3.37 -51.73 5.30
N SER A 829 4.55 -52.14 5.76
CA SER A 829 5.78 -51.33 5.76
C SER A 829 6.65 -51.56 4.51
N ILE A 830 7.48 -50.55 4.21
CA ILE A 830 8.69 -50.71 3.40
C ILE A 830 9.53 -51.86 3.99
N LYS A 831 9.59 -53.02 3.31
CA LYS A 831 10.64 -54.03 3.52
C LYS A 831 10.84 -55.07 2.41
N GLU A 832 10.30 -54.86 1.21
CA GLU A 832 10.54 -55.73 0.03
C GLU A 832 11.34 -54.98 -1.04
N ILE A 833 12.53 -54.54 -0.67
CA ILE A 833 13.57 -54.01 -1.58
C ILE A 833 14.76 -54.99 -1.49
N ILE A 834 15.37 -55.29 -2.66
CA ILE A 834 16.48 -56.27 -2.89
C ILE A 834 16.04 -57.73 -3.12
N ARG A 835 15.82 -58.10 -4.40
CA ARG A 835 16.59 -59.15 -5.12
C ARG A 835 16.26 -59.20 -6.62
N PHE A 836 17.18 -59.81 -7.38
CA PHE A 836 17.30 -59.81 -8.86
C PHE A 836 17.56 -58.40 -9.45
N GLY A 837 18.60 -58.14 -10.23
CA GLY A 837 19.80 -58.91 -10.66
C GLY A 837 20.53 -58.05 -11.72
N GLY A 838 21.82 -58.18 -12.04
CA GLY A 838 22.89 -59.09 -11.63
C GLY A 838 23.99 -58.97 -12.71
N ILE A 839 25.18 -58.45 -12.36
CA ILE A 839 26.22 -58.07 -13.33
C ILE A 839 27.18 -59.24 -13.58
N ARG A 840 27.62 -59.42 -14.85
CA ARG A 840 28.88 -60.03 -15.39
C ARG A 840 28.82 -59.98 -16.94
N ASP A 841 29.91 -59.93 -17.73
CA ASP A 841 31.35 -59.78 -17.41
C ASP A 841 32.14 -59.11 -18.57
N GLU A 842 33.34 -58.63 -18.23
CA GLU A 842 34.58 -58.42 -19.02
C GLU A 842 34.61 -58.12 -20.54
N SER A 843 35.38 -57.09 -20.95
CA SER A 843 36.56 -57.24 -21.84
C SER A 843 37.47 -55.98 -21.89
N HIS A 844 38.74 -56.17 -22.29
CA HIS A 844 39.86 -55.20 -22.37
C HIS A 844 39.70 -54.13 -23.50
N GLY A 845 40.50 -53.05 -23.59
CA GLY A 845 41.60 -52.55 -22.74
C GLY A 845 42.62 -51.70 -23.54
N GLU A 846 43.64 -51.15 -22.86
CA GLU A 846 44.75 -50.31 -23.38
C GLU A 846 44.34 -48.91 -23.93
N MET A 847 45.15 -47.85 -23.83
CA MET A 847 46.51 -47.69 -23.25
C MET A 847 46.64 -46.34 -22.52
#